data_AF-A0AA50H7M2-F1
#
_entry.id   AF-A0AA50H7M2-F1
#
_cell.length_a   1.000
_cell.length_b   1.000
_cell.length_c   1.000
_cell.angle_alpha   90.00
_cell.angle_beta   90.00
_cell.angle_gamma   90.00
#
_symmetry.space_group_name_H-M   'P 1'
#
loop_
_entity.id
_entity.type
_entity.pdbx_description
1 polymer ?
#
loop_
_entity_poly.entity_id
_entity_poly.type
_entity_poly.pdbx_seq_one_letter_code
_entity_poly.pdbx_strand_id
1 'polypeptide(L)'
;MIGRGSQWRRWEPHIHAPGTILNNQFGGGDPWEAYLTSLESCTPTIGAVAVTDYYVTDTYEEVLRRKQAGRLPNVQLIFPNVELRLDIAAKTGFVNVHLLVSPEDSNHLAELHRILQRLQFQAHGDTYNCTRNDLIALGKRADTAIIDDGAALRHGATQFKVNFAQLRQVLRDSDWAKANILVAVAGAAGDGTSGLRQAADATMRQEIERFAHIIFSSSPAQREFWFGKKGVSVEQLRENYDGCKPCLHGSDAHDQKSVGQPVEERFSWIKGGLEFDALRQACIDPEGRAYVGTEPPRTAMPSQVISHISIADADWAATPKIPLNPGLVAIIGARGSGKTALADMIAAGCDAITPSGWSASENASPSFLVRARKLVGNATATLTWGGGATITRALDGRDANNHLSFPRARYLSQQFVEELCSSGGFSDGLIAEIERVIFESHSDDQRDGAIDFAELRSHSTSRFQQAREREAEAIADISDRIATELEKESSVATLTAQVTQKTSLIKSYNEDLAKLVVKGTEAQAQRHTQLSQAVQAVRSKIQGFGNQRRTFLALQDEVKSTRATKAPELLRQARERHQQGHMNDQQWDEFLLVYKGDVDKSLAGYVTWADQQIAALNGVPLPPGIPAPPIADGADLSTLTLNVLQAEMTRLEALVSADKLIRDQYSALSLRIAQENTALQSLQTRLTDSQGAAVRKKDLQTERDAAYGRVFEAIINEQMALASLYAPLMSRLAASSGTLQKLGFSVRRIVDVEAWGTIAEEKLLDRRKAGPFNGRGSLIQLANTALKPAWENGTAADVQTAMATFISTYLRDLIGHAPIAQTQQAEFRAWLKEFAHWLFATDHISVRYEIVYDGIDIRKLSPGTRGIVLLLLYLALDDADDRPLIIDQPEENLDPKSVFDELVSLFIAAKSKRQVIMVTHNANLVINTDADQIIVAEVGPHQIGGLPPITYRAGGLENANIRKAVCDILEGGEEAFRERARRLRVRLER
;
A
#
# COMPACT_ATOMS: atom_id res chain seq x y z
N MET A 1 -33.24 -7.20 29.49
CA MET A 1 -33.12 -8.06 28.29
C MET A 1 -32.07 -7.42 27.38
N ILE A 2 -31.07 -8.15 26.91
CA ILE A 2 -30.01 -7.60 26.05
C ILE A 2 -30.47 -7.70 24.59
N GLY A 3 -30.59 -6.58 23.91
CA GLY A 3 -30.95 -6.54 22.49
C GLY A 3 -29.72 -6.60 21.58
N ARG A 4 -29.91 -7.05 20.34
CA ARG A 4 -28.92 -6.95 19.25
C ARG A 4 -28.79 -5.53 18.68
N GLY A 5 -29.44 -4.54 19.28
CA GLY A 5 -29.55 -3.19 18.73
C GLY A 5 -30.35 -3.13 17.42
N SER A 6 -29.96 -2.20 16.55
CA SER A 6 -30.62 -1.87 15.30
C SER A 6 -30.55 -3.01 14.29
N GLN A 7 -31.71 -3.51 13.86
CA GLN A 7 -31.80 -4.55 12.84
C GLN A 7 -32.76 -4.12 11.74
N TRP A 8 -32.52 -4.56 10.51
CA TRP A 8 -33.48 -4.39 9.43
C TRP A 8 -34.74 -5.18 9.72
N ARG A 9 -35.87 -4.49 9.81
CA ARG A 9 -37.19 -5.09 9.99
C ARG A 9 -38.14 -4.55 8.94
N ARG A 10 -39.07 -5.40 8.49
CA ARG A 10 -40.13 -4.97 7.58
C ARG A 10 -41.18 -4.18 8.34
N TRP A 11 -41.49 -3.00 7.82
CA TRP A 11 -42.53 -2.11 8.32
C TRP A 11 -43.61 -1.94 7.24
N GLU A 12 -44.84 -1.73 7.68
CA GLU A 12 -45.98 -1.38 6.83
C GLU A 12 -46.44 0.05 7.20
N PRO A 13 -45.84 1.09 6.58
CA PRO A 13 -45.98 2.49 7.03
C PRO A 13 -47.25 3.19 6.51
N HIS A 14 -48.01 2.54 5.62
CA HIS A 14 -49.23 3.09 5.05
C HIS A 14 -50.15 1.96 4.61
N ILE A 15 -51.17 1.68 5.42
CA ILE A 15 -52.18 0.67 5.12
C ILE A 15 -53.53 1.05 5.73
N HIS A 16 -54.60 1.01 4.96
CA HIS A 16 -55.95 1.21 5.49
C HIS A 16 -56.55 -0.12 5.98
N ALA A 17 -57.46 -0.04 6.95
CA ALA A 17 -58.15 -1.20 7.50
C ALA A 17 -59.63 -1.25 7.08
N PRO A 18 -60.32 -2.40 7.30
CA PRO A 18 -61.75 -2.51 7.07
C PRO A 18 -62.53 -1.43 7.83
N GLY A 19 -63.36 -0.67 7.12
CA GLY A 19 -64.09 0.46 7.71
C GLY A 19 -63.43 1.83 7.47
N THR A 20 -62.31 1.90 6.75
CA THR A 20 -61.73 3.19 6.30
C THR A 20 -62.77 4.07 5.61
N ILE A 21 -62.69 5.38 5.82
CA ILE A 21 -63.76 6.31 5.41
C ILE A 21 -63.88 6.41 3.88
N LEU A 22 -62.75 6.54 3.19
CA LEU A 22 -62.69 6.69 1.73
C LEU A 22 -62.19 5.40 1.08
N ASN A 23 -62.69 5.11 -0.12
CA ASN A 23 -62.26 3.98 -0.95
C ASN A 23 -62.31 2.58 -0.29
N ASN A 24 -63.10 2.38 0.77
CA ASN A 24 -63.24 1.08 1.41
C ASN A 24 -63.89 0.04 0.47
N GLN A 25 -63.09 -0.95 0.07
CA GLN A 25 -63.49 -2.09 -0.76
C GLN A 25 -63.32 -3.42 0.00
N PHE A 26 -63.10 -3.36 1.31
CA PHE A 26 -63.09 -4.54 2.17
C PHE A 26 -64.52 -5.11 2.27
N GLY A 27 -64.69 -6.37 1.87
CA GLY A 27 -65.99 -7.05 1.85
C GLY A 27 -65.84 -8.54 2.17
N GLY A 28 -66.96 -9.24 2.32
CA GLY A 28 -67.02 -10.64 2.77
C GLY A 28 -67.76 -10.79 4.10
N GLY A 29 -67.82 -12.02 4.63
CA GLY A 29 -68.53 -12.32 5.89
C GLY A 29 -67.93 -11.62 7.11
N ASP A 30 -66.62 -11.78 7.33
CA ASP A 30 -65.87 -11.06 8.38
C ASP A 30 -64.59 -10.42 7.79
N PRO A 31 -64.69 -9.16 7.33
CA PRO A 31 -63.56 -8.44 6.73
C PRO A 31 -62.40 -8.21 7.70
N TRP A 32 -62.67 -8.07 9.01
CA TRP A 32 -61.64 -7.84 10.02
C TRP A 32 -60.80 -9.08 10.26
N GLU A 33 -61.44 -10.24 10.37
CA GLU A 33 -60.74 -11.51 10.53
C GLU A 33 -59.85 -11.82 9.32
N ALA A 34 -60.34 -11.58 8.10
CA ALA A 34 -59.57 -11.75 6.88
C ALA A 34 -58.37 -10.80 6.81
N TYR A 35 -58.58 -9.50 7.10
CA TYR A 35 -57.52 -8.48 7.12
C TYR A 35 -56.38 -8.83 8.10
N LEU A 36 -56.72 -9.16 9.35
CA LEU A 36 -55.73 -9.49 10.38
C LEU A 36 -54.97 -10.79 10.03
N THR A 37 -55.67 -11.79 9.52
CA THR A 37 -55.05 -13.06 9.10
C THR A 37 -54.07 -12.84 7.94
N SER A 38 -54.40 -11.98 6.97
CA SER A 38 -53.48 -11.61 5.90
C SER A 38 -52.20 -10.98 6.45
N LEU A 39 -52.30 -9.99 7.35
CA LEU A 39 -51.13 -9.38 8.00
C LEU A 39 -50.29 -10.37 8.81
N GLU A 40 -50.93 -11.30 9.51
CA GLU A 40 -50.25 -12.35 10.29
C GLU A 40 -49.49 -13.35 9.41
N SER A 41 -49.98 -13.58 8.19
CA SER A 41 -49.42 -14.53 7.22
C SER A 41 -48.39 -13.91 6.25
N CYS A 42 -48.19 -12.59 6.28
CA CYS A 42 -47.26 -11.91 5.39
C CYS A 42 -45.83 -12.45 5.50
N THR A 43 -45.21 -12.69 4.35
CA THR A 43 -43.79 -13.03 4.22
C THR A 43 -43.13 -12.01 3.30
N PRO A 44 -42.03 -11.35 3.68
CA PRO A 44 -41.39 -11.36 5.01
C PRO A 44 -42.31 -10.85 6.12
N THR A 45 -42.09 -11.29 7.37
CA THR A 45 -42.94 -10.93 8.52
C THR A 45 -42.92 -9.43 8.82
N ILE A 46 -44.08 -8.84 9.03
CA ILE A 46 -44.24 -7.41 9.38
C ILE A 46 -44.02 -7.22 10.89
N GLY A 47 -43.08 -6.36 11.26
CA GLY A 47 -42.78 -6.04 12.67
C GLY A 47 -43.48 -4.79 13.20
N ALA A 48 -43.82 -3.86 12.31
CA ALA A 48 -44.50 -2.61 12.66
C ALA A 48 -45.55 -2.23 11.60
N VAL A 49 -46.68 -1.68 12.05
CA VAL A 49 -47.79 -1.26 11.19
C VAL A 49 -48.23 0.15 11.56
N ALA A 50 -48.31 1.03 10.56
CA ALA A 50 -48.97 2.32 10.67
C ALA A 50 -50.39 2.20 10.08
N VAL A 51 -51.40 2.23 10.95
CA VAL A 51 -52.79 2.10 10.50
C VAL A 51 -53.27 3.44 9.99
N THR A 52 -53.64 3.49 8.71
CA THR A 52 -53.99 4.73 8.03
C THR A 52 -55.49 4.99 8.06
N ASP A 53 -55.86 6.15 8.59
CA ASP A 53 -57.24 6.65 8.64
C ASP A 53 -57.31 8.05 8.02
N TYR A 54 -58.41 8.34 7.33
CA TYR A 54 -58.68 9.68 6.80
C TYR A 54 -59.23 10.59 7.90
N TYR A 55 -58.47 11.60 8.33
CA TYR A 55 -58.88 12.62 9.31
C TYR A 55 -59.25 12.15 10.74
N VAL A 56 -59.47 10.84 10.97
CA VAL A 56 -59.88 10.25 12.27
C VAL A 56 -58.93 9.11 12.68
N THR A 57 -59.29 8.33 13.71
CA THR A 57 -58.49 7.18 14.22
C THR A 57 -59.32 5.91 14.44
N ASP A 58 -60.55 5.87 13.92
CA ASP A 58 -61.54 4.82 14.20
C ASP A 58 -60.98 3.41 13.92
N THR A 59 -60.27 3.19 12.79
CA THR A 59 -59.76 1.85 12.45
C THR A 59 -58.48 1.51 13.21
N TYR A 60 -57.63 2.50 13.50
CA TYR A 60 -56.48 2.31 14.40
C TYR A 60 -56.92 1.83 15.80
N GLU A 61 -57.94 2.47 16.38
CA GLU A 61 -58.48 2.09 17.69
C GLU A 61 -59.07 0.66 17.70
N GLU A 62 -59.71 0.25 16.61
CA GLU A 62 -60.15 -1.14 16.42
C GLU A 62 -58.97 -2.12 16.36
N VAL A 63 -57.94 -1.80 15.57
CA VAL A 63 -56.72 -2.63 15.49
C VAL A 63 -56.08 -2.80 16.87
N LEU A 64 -56.00 -1.73 17.67
CA LEU A 64 -55.50 -1.80 19.05
C LEU A 64 -56.34 -2.74 19.92
N ARG A 65 -57.68 -2.65 19.82
CA ARG A 65 -58.59 -3.54 20.57
C ARG A 65 -58.38 -5.00 20.19
N ARG A 66 -58.19 -5.28 18.90
CA ARG A 66 -57.91 -6.64 18.39
C ARG A 66 -56.53 -7.15 18.81
N LYS A 67 -55.53 -6.27 18.83
CA LYS A 67 -54.19 -6.57 19.37
C LYS A 67 -54.24 -6.94 20.84
N GLN A 68 -55.00 -6.19 21.65
CA GLN A 68 -55.24 -6.52 23.06
C GLN A 68 -55.98 -7.85 23.24
N ALA A 69 -56.84 -8.23 22.28
CA ALA A 69 -57.51 -9.52 22.24
C ALA A 69 -56.62 -10.69 21.73
N GLY A 70 -55.33 -10.44 21.45
CA GLY A 70 -54.34 -11.47 21.09
C GLY A 70 -54.00 -11.58 19.60
N ARG A 71 -54.56 -10.73 18.73
CA ARG A 71 -54.23 -10.71 17.28
C ARG A 71 -52.90 -10.01 16.98
N LEU A 72 -52.40 -10.22 15.77
CA LEU A 72 -51.14 -9.67 15.25
C LEU A 72 -49.92 -10.01 16.14
N PRO A 73 -49.70 -11.27 16.56
CA PRO A 73 -48.66 -11.64 17.54
C PRO A 73 -47.24 -11.20 17.14
N ASN A 74 -46.95 -11.16 15.84
CA ASN A 74 -45.63 -10.80 15.31
C ASN A 74 -45.41 -9.28 15.11
N VAL A 75 -46.48 -8.48 15.11
CA VAL A 75 -46.40 -7.02 15.01
C VAL A 75 -46.21 -6.44 16.42
N GLN A 76 -45.04 -5.87 16.71
CA GLN A 76 -44.73 -5.31 18.03
C GLN A 76 -45.12 -3.83 18.14
N LEU A 77 -45.00 -3.07 17.06
CA LEU A 77 -45.32 -1.65 17.03
C LEU A 77 -46.55 -1.39 16.15
N ILE A 78 -47.57 -0.75 16.72
CA ILE A 78 -48.75 -0.29 15.99
C ILE A 78 -48.97 1.18 16.33
N PHE A 79 -49.03 2.04 15.31
CA PHE A 79 -49.17 3.48 15.49
C PHE A 79 -50.14 4.07 14.47
N PRO A 80 -50.80 5.21 14.76
CA PRO A 80 -51.74 5.80 13.82
C PRO A 80 -51.00 6.63 12.76
N ASN A 81 -51.51 6.53 11.53
CA ASN A 81 -51.17 7.36 10.39
C ASN A 81 -52.42 8.13 9.96
N VAL A 82 -52.53 9.42 10.29
CA VAL A 82 -53.69 10.21 9.87
C VAL A 82 -53.42 10.85 8.52
N GLU A 83 -54.15 10.42 7.49
CA GLU A 83 -54.10 10.98 6.15
C GLU A 83 -55.02 12.20 6.03
N LEU A 84 -54.45 13.31 5.58
CA LEU A 84 -55.10 14.60 5.40
C LEU A 84 -54.90 15.07 3.95
N ARG A 85 -55.92 15.70 3.38
CA ARG A 85 -55.80 16.37 2.07
C ARG A 85 -55.58 17.86 2.26
N LEU A 86 -54.50 18.36 1.68
CA LEU A 86 -54.21 19.80 1.64
C LEU A 86 -55.17 20.53 0.69
N ASP A 87 -55.32 21.85 0.86
CA ASP A 87 -56.04 22.74 -0.06
C ASP A 87 -55.27 23.06 -1.36
N ILE A 88 -54.32 22.19 -1.72
CA ILE A 88 -53.39 22.36 -2.83
C ILE A 88 -53.66 21.28 -3.87
N ALA A 89 -53.99 21.69 -5.10
CA ALA A 89 -54.31 20.78 -6.18
C ALA A 89 -53.06 20.02 -6.66
N ALA A 90 -53.18 18.70 -6.77
CA ALA A 90 -52.19 17.85 -7.42
C ALA A 90 -52.63 17.56 -8.88
N LYS A 91 -51.95 16.66 -9.59
CA LYS A 91 -52.34 16.28 -10.97
C LYS A 91 -53.73 15.65 -10.98
N THR A 92 -54.05 14.86 -9.96
CA THR A 92 -55.36 14.24 -9.74
C THR A 92 -55.73 14.46 -8.27
N GLY A 93 -56.74 15.29 -8.02
CA GLY A 93 -57.19 15.59 -6.66
C GLY A 93 -56.31 16.61 -5.94
N PHE A 94 -55.96 16.33 -4.69
CA PHE A 94 -55.25 17.22 -3.79
C PHE A 94 -54.02 16.53 -3.20
N VAL A 95 -53.04 17.29 -2.75
CA VAL A 95 -51.84 16.73 -2.11
C VAL A 95 -52.20 16.03 -0.80
N ASN A 96 -51.84 14.76 -0.69
CA ASN A 96 -51.97 13.96 0.52
C ASN A 96 -50.76 14.16 1.46
N VAL A 97 -51.05 14.47 2.73
CA VAL A 97 -50.08 14.56 3.82
C VAL A 97 -50.50 13.63 4.96
N HIS A 98 -49.52 13.02 5.60
CA HIS A 98 -49.71 11.99 6.60
C HIS A 98 -49.09 12.42 7.92
N LEU A 99 -49.83 12.26 9.01
CA LEU A 99 -49.35 12.47 10.37
C LEU A 99 -49.10 11.11 11.01
N LEU A 100 -47.84 10.68 11.06
CA LEU A 100 -47.41 9.48 11.77
C LEU A 100 -47.17 9.84 13.24
N VAL A 101 -47.91 9.23 14.15
CA VAL A 101 -47.91 9.66 15.56
C VAL A 101 -47.30 8.59 16.45
N SER A 102 -46.42 8.97 17.37
CA SER A 102 -45.83 8.05 18.32
C SER A 102 -46.90 7.51 19.29
N PRO A 103 -47.02 6.19 19.46
CA PRO A 103 -47.90 5.58 20.44
C PRO A 103 -47.24 5.49 21.84
N GLU A 104 -46.02 6.00 22.00
CA GLU A 104 -45.23 5.89 23.24
C GLU A 104 -45.84 6.67 24.41
N ASP A 105 -46.56 7.76 24.13
CA ASP A 105 -47.38 8.46 25.12
C ASP A 105 -48.70 7.72 25.30
N SER A 106 -49.04 7.30 26.53
CA SER A 106 -50.31 6.63 26.82
C SER A 106 -51.55 7.46 26.46
N ASN A 107 -51.44 8.80 26.39
CA ASN A 107 -52.51 9.72 26.04
C ASN A 107 -52.45 10.18 24.57
N HIS A 108 -51.67 9.51 23.70
CA HIS A 108 -51.42 9.96 22.33
C HIS A 108 -52.69 10.20 21.50
N LEU A 109 -53.74 9.40 21.68
CA LEU A 109 -55.02 9.60 20.99
C LEU A 109 -55.71 10.91 21.38
N ALA A 110 -55.78 11.21 22.67
CA ALA A 110 -56.41 12.43 23.17
C ALA A 110 -55.67 13.68 22.69
N GLU A 111 -54.34 13.65 22.74
CA GLU A 111 -53.52 14.74 22.22
C GLU A 111 -53.62 14.87 20.69
N LEU A 112 -53.62 13.76 19.96
CA LEU A 112 -53.84 13.76 18.51
C LEU A 112 -55.20 14.37 18.14
N HIS A 113 -56.29 13.97 18.81
CA HIS A 113 -57.60 14.57 18.59
C HIS A 113 -57.62 16.07 18.91
N ARG A 114 -56.94 16.50 19.98
CA ARG A 114 -56.77 17.93 20.31
C ARG A 114 -56.03 18.69 19.21
N ILE A 115 -55.04 18.07 18.57
CA ILE A 115 -54.32 18.66 17.43
C ILE A 115 -55.22 18.72 16.20
N LEU A 116 -55.90 17.64 15.84
CA LEU A 116 -56.80 17.59 14.69
C LEU A 116 -57.93 18.61 14.82
N GLN A 117 -58.56 18.75 15.98
CA GLN A 117 -59.64 19.72 16.22
C GLN A 117 -59.22 21.18 15.96
N ARG A 118 -57.92 21.51 15.98
CA ARG A 118 -57.42 22.86 15.66
C ARG A 118 -57.30 23.13 14.16
N LEU A 119 -57.42 22.10 13.32
CA LEU A 119 -57.51 22.22 11.87
C LEU A 119 -58.96 22.56 11.50
N GLN A 120 -59.16 23.64 10.76
CA GLN A 120 -60.48 24.20 10.48
C GLN A 120 -60.69 24.39 8.99
N PHE A 121 -61.91 24.11 8.55
CA PHE A 121 -62.36 24.31 7.18
C PHE A 121 -63.60 25.19 7.17
N GLN A 122 -63.58 26.25 6.37
CA GLN A 122 -64.70 27.17 6.24
C GLN A 122 -65.52 26.85 5.00
N ALA A 123 -66.80 26.57 5.17
CA ALA A 123 -67.73 26.30 4.09
C ALA A 123 -69.16 26.67 4.51
N HIS A 124 -70.02 26.99 3.53
CA HIS A 124 -71.44 27.28 3.78
C HIS A 124 -71.71 28.38 4.83
N GLY A 125 -70.78 29.33 5.00
CA GLY A 125 -70.87 30.40 6.00
C GLY A 125 -70.59 29.96 7.45
N ASP A 126 -70.02 28.78 7.64
CA ASP A 126 -69.70 28.20 8.96
C ASP A 126 -68.26 27.67 9.00
N THR A 127 -67.76 27.35 10.20
CA THR A 127 -66.44 26.76 10.44
C THR A 127 -66.57 25.36 11.01
N TYR A 128 -65.98 24.38 10.31
CA TYR A 128 -65.95 22.98 10.72
C TYR A 128 -64.55 22.62 11.20
N ASN A 129 -64.43 22.02 12.39
CA ASN A 129 -63.16 21.51 12.88
C ASN A 129 -62.91 20.09 12.34
N CYS A 130 -61.65 19.65 12.30
CA CYS A 130 -61.32 18.27 11.91
C CYS A 130 -61.64 17.30 13.06
N THR A 131 -62.94 17.06 13.25
CA THR A 131 -63.48 16.08 14.20
C THR A 131 -64.54 15.25 13.50
N ARG A 132 -64.77 14.02 13.98
CA ARG A 132 -65.78 13.12 13.40
C ARG A 132 -67.17 13.76 13.30
N ASN A 133 -67.60 14.48 14.33
CA ASN A 133 -68.92 15.13 14.38
C ASN A 133 -69.04 16.28 13.38
N ASP A 134 -68.02 17.13 13.28
CA ASP A 134 -68.02 18.27 12.36
C ASP A 134 -67.88 17.81 10.90
N LEU A 135 -67.15 16.71 10.63
CA LEU A 135 -67.10 16.09 9.30
C LEU A 135 -68.47 15.54 8.90
N ILE A 136 -69.20 14.88 9.81
CA ILE A 136 -70.59 14.44 9.56
C ILE A 136 -71.49 15.64 9.29
N ALA A 137 -71.40 16.69 10.11
CA ALA A 137 -72.18 17.91 9.94
C ALA A 137 -71.91 18.58 8.58
N LEU A 138 -70.65 18.69 8.19
CA LEU A 138 -70.23 19.20 6.87
C LEU A 138 -70.81 18.34 5.75
N GLY A 139 -70.76 17.01 5.86
CA GLY A 139 -71.31 16.09 4.87
C GLY A 139 -72.81 16.27 4.65
N LYS A 140 -73.60 16.31 5.74
CA LYS A 140 -75.06 16.55 5.68
C LYS A 140 -75.40 17.95 5.16
N ARG A 141 -74.52 18.93 5.40
CA ARG A 141 -74.71 20.29 4.92
C ARG A 141 -74.40 20.44 3.44
N ALA A 142 -73.37 19.74 2.96
CA ALA A 142 -72.94 19.74 1.57
C ALA A 142 -73.93 18.97 0.67
N ASP A 143 -74.50 17.87 1.17
CA ASP A 143 -75.58 17.13 0.50
C ASP A 143 -76.69 16.79 1.50
N THR A 144 -77.81 17.51 1.38
CA THR A 144 -78.97 17.35 2.27
C THR A 144 -79.77 16.07 2.04
N ALA A 145 -79.48 15.31 0.98
CA ALA A 145 -80.07 13.99 0.75
C ALA A 145 -79.44 12.89 1.62
N ILE A 146 -78.26 13.15 2.22
CA ILE A 146 -77.54 12.18 3.05
C ILE A 146 -78.08 12.21 4.48
N ILE A 147 -78.71 11.11 4.91
CA ILE A 147 -79.27 10.95 6.26
C ILE A 147 -78.34 10.12 7.16
N ASP A 148 -77.74 9.07 6.60
CA ASP A 148 -76.84 8.16 7.32
C ASP A 148 -75.54 8.84 7.75
N ASP A 149 -75.15 8.66 9.01
CA ASP A 149 -73.96 9.30 9.59
C ASP A 149 -72.66 8.78 8.95
N GLY A 150 -72.59 7.51 8.56
CA GLY A 150 -71.42 6.94 7.88
C GLY A 150 -71.24 7.51 6.48
N ALA A 151 -72.33 7.60 5.71
CA ALA A 151 -72.34 8.24 4.40
C ALA A 151 -72.03 9.74 4.51
N ALA A 152 -72.55 10.43 5.53
CA ALA A 152 -72.26 11.84 5.78
C ALA A 152 -70.80 12.06 6.15
N LEU A 153 -70.21 11.23 7.02
CA LEU A 153 -68.78 11.28 7.36
C LEU A 153 -67.92 11.14 6.11
N ARG A 154 -68.23 10.15 5.25
CA ARG A 154 -67.54 9.94 3.97
C ARG A 154 -67.63 11.16 3.07
N HIS A 155 -68.83 11.70 2.87
CA HIS A 155 -69.01 12.88 2.04
C HIS A 155 -68.29 14.10 2.63
N GLY A 156 -68.40 14.35 3.93
CA GLY A 156 -67.69 15.43 4.62
C GLY A 156 -66.17 15.32 4.50
N ALA A 157 -65.60 14.13 4.65
CA ALA A 157 -64.16 13.88 4.45
C ALA A 157 -63.71 14.16 3.00
N THR A 158 -64.58 13.98 1.99
CA THR A 158 -64.25 14.41 0.62
C THR A 158 -64.20 15.92 0.46
N GLN A 159 -65.03 16.66 1.20
CA GLN A 159 -65.12 18.13 1.13
C GLN A 159 -64.02 18.82 1.94
N PHE A 160 -63.69 18.30 3.13
CA PHE A 160 -62.73 18.92 4.04
C PHE A 160 -61.33 19.01 3.41
N LYS A 161 -60.73 20.21 3.41
CA LYS A 161 -59.35 20.46 3.00
C LYS A 161 -58.60 21.18 4.10
N VAL A 162 -57.39 20.73 4.38
CA VAL A 162 -56.53 21.30 5.40
C VAL A 162 -55.67 22.39 4.76
N ASN A 163 -55.74 23.60 5.28
CA ASN A 163 -54.86 24.66 4.84
C ASN A 163 -53.41 24.38 5.29
N PHE A 164 -52.46 24.41 4.35
CA PHE A 164 -51.06 24.07 4.66
C PHE A 164 -50.41 25.02 5.68
N ALA A 165 -50.70 26.33 5.63
CA ALA A 165 -50.16 27.29 6.59
C ALA A 165 -50.73 27.05 8.00
N GLN A 166 -52.03 26.73 8.10
CA GLN A 166 -52.67 26.36 9.35
C GLN A 166 -52.08 25.08 9.94
N LEU A 167 -51.90 24.02 9.13
CA LEU A 167 -51.29 22.76 9.58
C LEU A 167 -49.91 23.02 10.20
N ARG A 168 -49.05 23.74 9.47
CA ARG A 168 -47.70 24.09 9.92
C ARG A 168 -47.72 24.89 11.22
N GLN A 169 -48.64 25.85 11.36
CA GLN A 169 -48.80 26.61 12.60
C GLN A 169 -49.28 25.72 13.76
N VAL A 170 -50.29 24.89 13.55
CA VAL A 170 -50.87 24.03 14.60
C VAL A 170 -49.84 23.07 15.18
N LEU A 171 -49.00 22.45 14.33
CA LEU A 171 -47.92 21.57 14.79
C LEU A 171 -46.79 22.37 15.47
N ARG A 172 -46.40 23.53 14.91
CA ARG A 172 -45.34 24.38 15.50
C ARG A 172 -45.72 24.97 16.85
N ASP A 173 -47.01 25.21 17.11
CA ASP A 173 -47.47 25.79 18.37
C ASP A 173 -47.69 24.73 19.47
N SER A 174 -47.46 23.43 19.18
CA SER A 174 -47.61 22.35 20.16
C SER A 174 -46.29 21.60 20.36
N ASP A 175 -45.71 21.71 21.55
CA ASP A 175 -44.48 20.98 21.89
C ASP A 175 -44.70 19.46 21.92
N TRP A 176 -45.90 19.01 22.27
CA TRP A 176 -46.28 17.62 22.16
C TRP A 176 -46.27 17.13 20.71
N ALA A 177 -46.84 17.92 19.78
CA ALA A 177 -46.88 17.56 18.37
C ALA A 177 -45.48 17.49 17.77
N LYS A 178 -44.60 18.46 18.08
CA LYS A 178 -43.19 18.44 17.66
C LYS A 178 -42.44 17.19 18.15
N ALA A 179 -42.77 16.69 19.34
CA ALA A 179 -42.09 15.53 19.91
C ALA A 179 -42.63 14.19 19.37
N ASN A 180 -43.92 14.15 19.02
CA ASN A 180 -44.64 12.90 18.78
C ASN A 180 -45.18 12.72 17.37
N ILE A 181 -45.16 13.72 16.50
CA ILE A 181 -45.69 13.62 15.14
C ILE A 181 -44.57 13.76 14.11
N LEU A 182 -44.42 12.76 13.25
CA LEU A 182 -43.64 12.84 12.02
C LEU A 182 -44.57 13.05 10.84
N VAL A 183 -44.28 14.06 10.03
CA VAL A 183 -45.05 14.39 8.83
C VAL A 183 -44.47 13.65 7.63
N ALA A 184 -45.29 12.88 6.92
CA ALA A 184 -44.94 12.28 5.63
C ALA A 184 -45.77 12.88 4.50
N VAL A 185 -45.23 12.92 3.28
CA VAL A 185 -45.98 13.41 2.10
C VAL A 185 -45.86 12.45 0.94
N ALA A 186 -46.94 12.29 0.16
CA ALA A 186 -46.93 11.47 -1.04
C ALA A 186 -46.00 12.09 -2.10
N GLY A 187 -45.02 11.29 -2.57
CA GLY A 187 -44.06 11.70 -3.61
C GLY A 187 -44.55 11.43 -5.05
N ALA A 188 -45.68 10.74 -5.21
CA ALA A 188 -46.23 10.35 -6.51
C ALA A 188 -46.73 11.56 -7.33
N ALA A 189 -46.91 11.38 -8.64
CA ALA A 189 -47.34 12.47 -9.52
C ALA A 189 -48.87 12.67 -9.55
N GLY A 190 -49.66 11.74 -9.01
CA GLY A 190 -51.12 11.81 -9.00
C GLY A 190 -51.63 12.75 -7.91
N ASP A 191 -51.59 12.26 -6.68
CA ASP A 191 -52.03 12.88 -5.42
C ASP A 191 -50.86 13.37 -4.54
N GLY A 192 -49.65 13.37 -5.08
CA GLY A 192 -48.43 13.76 -4.40
C GLY A 192 -47.77 15.02 -4.95
N THR A 193 -46.68 15.42 -4.32
CA THR A 193 -45.98 16.69 -4.59
C THR A 193 -45.36 16.76 -6.00
N SER A 194 -45.02 15.61 -6.60
CA SER A 194 -44.51 15.54 -7.98
C SER A 194 -45.55 15.92 -9.05
N GLY A 195 -46.82 16.06 -8.66
CA GLY A 195 -47.90 16.57 -9.50
C GLY A 195 -47.87 18.09 -9.71
N LEU A 196 -47.20 18.84 -8.81
CA LEU A 196 -47.07 20.30 -8.91
C LEU A 196 -45.94 20.66 -9.90
N ARG A 197 -46.31 20.89 -11.16
CA ARG A 197 -45.35 21.08 -12.27
C ARG A 197 -45.36 22.48 -12.91
N GLN A 198 -46.25 23.38 -12.48
CA GLN A 198 -46.28 24.75 -13.00
C GLN A 198 -45.28 25.65 -12.24
N ALA A 199 -44.67 26.61 -12.93
CA ALA A 199 -43.61 27.47 -12.37
C ALA A 199 -44.05 28.28 -11.12
N ALA A 200 -45.34 28.62 -11.01
CA ALA A 200 -45.90 29.32 -9.85
C ALA A 200 -46.01 28.45 -8.59
N ASP A 201 -46.06 27.12 -8.73
CA ASP A 201 -46.31 26.17 -7.64
C ASP A 201 -45.04 25.45 -7.16
N ALA A 202 -43.90 25.71 -7.80
CA ALA A 202 -42.62 25.10 -7.45
C ALA A 202 -42.17 25.47 -6.02
N THR A 203 -42.38 26.73 -5.62
CA THR A 203 -42.08 27.20 -4.25
C THR A 203 -42.96 26.50 -3.21
N MET A 204 -44.25 26.34 -3.50
CA MET A 204 -45.17 25.65 -2.58
C MET A 204 -44.82 24.17 -2.43
N ARG A 205 -44.46 23.51 -3.54
CA ARG A 205 -43.93 22.14 -3.49
C ARG A 205 -42.70 22.04 -2.58
N GLN A 206 -41.72 22.90 -2.78
CA GLN A 206 -40.50 22.92 -1.98
C GLN A 206 -40.81 23.14 -0.50
N GLU A 207 -41.73 24.05 -0.16
CA GLU A 207 -42.12 24.33 1.22
C GLU A 207 -42.83 23.12 1.89
N ILE A 208 -43.66 22.38 1.16
CA ILE A 208 -44.30 21.15 1.66
C ILE A 208 -43.25 20.06 1.88
N GLU A 209 -42.38 19.85 0.89
CA GLU A 209 -41.33 18.82 0.98
C GLU A 209 -40.32 19.18 2.09
N ARG A 210 -40.00 20.46 2.29
CA ARG A 210 -39.19 20.96 3.40
C ARG A 210 -39.84 20.67 4.76
N PHE A 211 -41.15 20.88 4.88
CA PHE A 211 -41.91 20.60 6.10
C PHE A 211 -42.09 19.10 6.39
N ALA A 212 -42.07 18.25 5.36
CA ALA A 212 -42.18 16.81 5.53
C ALA A 212 -40.88 16.23 6.10
N HIS A 213 -40.98 15.26 7.00
CA HIS A 213 -39.86 14.49 7.51
C HIS A 213 -39.59 13.27 6.64
N ILE A 214 -40.64 12.71 6.02
CA ILE A 214 -40.60 11.45 5.27
C ILE A 214 -41.28 11.63 3.91
N ILE A 215 -40.76 10.94 2.88
CA ILE A 215 -41.36 10.93 1.55
C ILE A 215 -41.96 9.55 1.29
N PHE A 216 -43.27 9.48 1.03
CA PHE A 216 -43.91 8.25 0.59
C PHE A 216 -43.66 8.01 -0.89
N SER A 217 -42.69 7.16 -1.19
CA SER A 217 -42.27 6.82 -2.54
C SER A 217 -41.55 5.48 -2.59
N SER A 218 -41.89 4.69 -3.60
CA SER A 218 -41.19 3.46 -3.95
C SER A 218 -40.18 3.63 -5.10
N SER A 219 -40.01 4.85 -5.62
CA SER A 219 -39.17 5.12 -6.79
C SER A 219 -37.69 5.15 -6.42
N PRO A 220 -36.83 4.32 -7.05
CA PRO A 220 -35.38 4.36 -6.83
C PRO A 220 -34.78 5.74 -7.12
N ALA A 221 -35.26 6.43 -8.16
CA ALA A 221 -34.75 7.75 -8.53
C ALA A 221 -35.09 8.83 -7.50
N GLN A 222 -36.27 8.77 -6.86
CA GLN A 222 -36.60 9.71 -5.79
C GLN A 222 -35.79 9.40 -4.53
N ARG A 223 -35.55 8.13 -4.23
CA ARG A 223 -34.67 7.75 -3.12
C ARG A 223 -33.25 8.27 -3.32
N GLU A 224 -32.66 8.07 -4.51
CA GLU A 224 -31.34 8.61 -4.85
C GLU A 224 -31.29 10.15 -4.77
N PHE A 225 -32.38 10.84 -5.13
CA PHE A 225 -32.49 12.30 -4.98
C PHE A 225 -32.46 12.71 -3.50
N TRP A 226 -33.31 12.11 -2.65
CA TRP A 226 -33.41 12.47 -1.23
C TRP A 226 -32.18 12.05 -0.39
N PHE A 227 -31.31 11.21 -0.94
CA PHE A 227 -30.00 10.87 -0.37
C PHE A 227 -28.86 11.76 -0.89
N GLY A 228 -29.13 12.72 -1.78
CA GLY A 228 -28.10 13.60 -2.35
C GLY A 228 -27.18 12.91 -3.36
N LYS A 229 -27.62 11.79 -3.95
CA LYS A 229 -26.84 11.00 -4.93
C LYS A 229 -27.21 11.28 -6.37
N LYS A 230 -28.31 12.01 -6.60
CA LYS A 230 -28.82 12.29 -7.95
C LYS A 230 -29.45 13.67 -8.08
N GLY A 231 -28.83 14.52 -8.90
CA GLY A 231 -29.35 15.82 -9.27
C GLY A 231 -29.27 16.90 -8.19
N VAL A 232 -28.90 16.56 -6.95
CA VAL A 232 -28.77 17.46 -5.81
C VAL A 232 -27.71 16.93 -4.85
N SER A 233 -26.93 17.79 -4.19
CA SER A 233 -25.98 17.40 -3.14
C SER A 233 -26.63 17.38 -1.74
N VAL A 234 -25.98 16.75 -0.76
CA VAL A 234 -26.46 16.74 0.63
C VAL A 234 -26.54 18.16 1.21
N GLU A 235 -25.60 19.03 0.88
CA GLU A 235 -25.58 20.45 1.28
C GLU A 235 -26.79 21.19 0.72
N GLN A 236 -27.08 20.99 -0.56
CA GLN A 236 -28.25 21.58 -1.21
C GLN A 236 -29.56 21.07 -0.62
N LEU A 237 -29.64 19.80 -0.22
CA LEU A 237 -30.80 19.27 0.49
C LEU A 237 -30.98 19.91 1.87
N ARG A 238 -29.88 20.12 2.62
CA ARG A 238 -29.92 20.83 3.91
C ARG A 238 -30.41 22.27 3.77
N GLU A 239 -29.94 22.99 2.77
CA GLU A 239 -30.34 24.38 2.53
C GLU A 239 -31.80 24.51 2.09
N ASN A 240 -32.24 23.65 1.15
CA ASN A 240 -33.51 23.83 0.45
C ASN A 240 -34.68 23.04 1.05
N TYR A 241 -34.40 21.92 1.72
CA TYR A 241 -35.40 20.93 2.15
C TYR A 241 -35.25 20.49 3.60
N ASP A 242 -34.39 21.15 4.38
CA ASP A 242 -34.11 20.79 5.78
C ASP A 242 -33.44 19.40 5.93
N GLY A 243 -32.71 18.97 4.91
CA GLY A 243 -31.87 17.77 4.94
C GLY A 243 -32.34 16.63 4.05
N CYS A 244 -31.64 15.51 4.16
CA CYS A 244 -32.01 14.25 3.52
C CYS A 244 -33.29 13.69 4.13
N LYS A 245 -34.05 12.88 3.37
CA LYS A 245 -35.34 12.33 3.83
C LYS A 245 -35.44 10.84 3.52
N PRO A 246 -35.94 10.00 4.44
CA PRO A 246 -36.18 8.60 4.15
C PRO A 246 -37.37 8.48 3.19
N CYS A 247 -37.22 7.57 2.23
CA CYS A 247 -38.34 7.14 1.39
C CYS A 247 -38.95 5.88 2.00
N LEU A 248 -40.26 5.91 2.23
CA LEU A 248 -41.04 4.76 2.71
C LEU A 248 -42.16 4.43 1.72
N HIS A 249 -42.60 3.19 1.72
CA HIS A 249 -43.70 2.69 0.90
C HIS A 249 -44.51 1.64 1.65
N GLY A 250 -45.82 1.87 1.73
CA GLY A 250 -46.78 0.89 2.21
C GLY A 250 -47.59 0.29 1.07
N SER A 251 -48.38 -0.71 1.42
CA SER A 251 -49.34 -1.36 0.53
C SER A 251 -50.48 -0.46 0.08
N ASP A 252 -50.80 0.58 0.86
CA ASP A 252 -51.93 1.48 0.63
C ASP A 252 -53.23 0.69 0.36
N ALA A 253 -53.41 -0.40 1.10
CA ALA A 253 -54.44 -1.39 0.81
C ALA A 253 -55.84 -0.84 1.12
N HIS A 254 -56.72 -0.90 0.13
CA HIS A 254 -58.14 -0.55 0.26
C HIS A 254 -59.08 -1.76 0.08
N ASP A 255 -58.51 -2.93 -0.24
CA ASP A 255 -59.19 -4.18 -0.52
C ASP A 255 -58.41 -5.35 0.09
N GLN A 256 -59.03 -6.52 0.17
CA GLN A 256 -58.42 -7.69 0.82
C GLN A 256 -57.16 -8.22 0.12
N LYS A 257 -57.04 -8.06 -1.21
CA LYS A 257 -55.92 -8.64 -1.98
C LYS A 257 -54.63 -7.85 -1.80
N SER A 258 -54.73 -6.55 -1.55
CA SER A 258 -53.59 -5.64 -1.40
C SER A 258 -53.03 -5.59 0.03
N VAL A 259 -53.70 -6.17 1.04
CA VAL A 259 -53.29 -6.14 2.45
C VAL A 259 -51.87 -6.66 2.64
N GLY A 260 -50.95 -5.77 3.02
CA GLY A 260 -49.54 -6.12 3.23
C GLY A 260 -48.82 -6.57 1.95
N GLN A 261 -49.30 -6.16 0.78
CA GLN A 261 -48.75 -6.50 -0.54
C GLN A 261 -48.48 -5.22 -1.35
N PRO A 262 -47.42 -4.45 -1.03
CA PRO A 262 -47.02 -3.30 -1.83
C PRO A 262 -46.66 -3.71 -3.26
N VAL A 263 -46.90 -2.79 -4.20
CA VAL A 263 -46.67 -2.99 -5.63
C VAL A 263 -45.22 -3.40 -5.89
N GLU A 264 -45.03 -4.41 -6.74
CA GLU A 264 -43.71 -4.99 -7.07
C GLU A 264 -42.89 -5.47 -5.86
N GLU A 265 -43.54 -5.88 -4.76
CA GLU A 265 -42.87 -6.37 -3.55
C GLU A 265 -41.90 -5.34 -2.95
N ARG A 266 -42.17 -4.04 -3.16
CA ARG A 266 -41.34 -2.94 -2.66
C ARG A 266 -41.62 -2.67 -1.18
N PHE A 267 -41.17 -3.57 -0.31
CA PHE A 267 -41.36 -3.45 1.14
C PHE A 267 -40.51 -2.32 1.75
N SER A 268 -41.03 -1.68 2.79
CA SER A 268 -40.24 -0.77 3.63
C SER A 268 -39.44 -1.54 4.67
N TRP A 269 -38.12 -1.36 4.65
CA TRP A 269 -37.18 -1.88 5.63
C TRP A 269 -36.65 -0.72 6.45
N ILE A 270 -36.83 -0.80 7.76
CA ILE A 270 -36.30 0.19 8.70
C ILE A 270 -35.31 -0.48 9.64
N LYS A 271 -34.12 0.10 9.79
CA LYS A 271 -33.05 -0.39 10.66
C LYS A 271 -33.20 0.21 12.06
N GLY A 272 -33.55 -0.63 13.02
CA GLY A 272 -33.77 -0.22 14.41
C GLY A 272 -34.52 -1.27 15.22
N GLY A 273 -34.81 -0.95 16.47
CA GLY A 273 -35.84 -1.59 17.28
C GLY A 273 -37.25 -1.38 16.70
N LEU A 274 -38.22 -2.14 17.21
CA LEU A 274 -39.65 -1.93 16.91
C LEU A 274 -40.23 -0.90 17.88
N GLU A 275 -39.63 0.29 17.89
CA GLU A 275 -39.97 1.46 18.69
C GLU A 275 -40.16 2.63 17.71
N PHE A 276 -41.03 3.60 18.01
CA PHE A 276 -41.31 4.69 17.07
C PHE A 276 -40.08 5.56 16.84
N ASP A 277 -39.18 5.64 17.83
CA ASP A 277 -37.91 6.34 17.72
C ASP A 277 -37.00 5.81 16.59
N ALA A 278 -37.17 4.57 16.12
CA ALA A 278 -36.46 4.05 14.96
C ALA A 278 -36.78 4.87 13.68
N LEU A 279 -38.02 5.36 13.52
CA LEU A 279 -38.38 6.29 12.45
C LEU A 279 -37.70 7.65 12.64
N ARG A 280 -37.59 8.15 13.88
CA ARG A 280 -36.89 9.41 14.15
C ARG A 280 -35.40 9.29 13.78
N GLN A 281 -34.76 8.17 14.14
CA GLN A 281 -33.38 7.90 13.73
C GLN A 281 -33.26 7.76 12.20
N ALA A 282 -34.23 7.17 11.52
CA ALA A 282 -34.25 7.11 10.05
C ALA A 282 -34.46 8.47 9.37
N CYS A 283 -35.05 9.46 10.05
CA CYS A 283 -35.06 10.84 9.55
C CYS A 283 -33.69 11.52 9.67
N ILE A 284 -32.86 11.10 10.64
CA ILE A 284 -31.51 11.63 10.87
C ILE A 284 -30.49 10.97 9.93
N ASP A 285 -30.55 9.65 9.78
CA ASP A 285 -29.74 8.87 8.81
C ASP A 285 -30.65 8.08 7.83
N PRO A 286 -31.21 8.76 6.81
CA PRO A 286 -32.13 8.14 5.85
C PRO A 286 -31.54 6.97 5.08
N GLU A 287 -30.30 7.10 4.61
CA GLU A 287 -29.66 6.08 3.79
C GLU A 287 -29.29 4.86 4.64
N GLY A 288 -28.71 5.07 5.83
CA GLY A 288 -28.27 3.99 6.69
C GLY A 288 -29.42 3.21 7.35
N ARG A 289 -30.61 3.83 7.48
CA ARG A 289 -31.72 3.26 8.27
C ARG A 289 -33.04 3.06 7.53
N ALA A 290 -33.25 3.58 6.32
CA ALA A 290 -34.47 3.34 5.56
C ALA A 290 -34.18 2.83 4.14
N TYR A 291 -34.84 1.73 3.77
CA TYR A 291 -34.71 1.13 2.44
C TYR A 291 -36.05 0.63 1.92
N VAL A 292 -36.23 0.68 0.60
CA VAL A 292 -37.44 0.17 -0.07
C VAL A 292 -37.04 -0.85 -1.13
N GLY A 293 -37.50 -2.10 -0.99
CA GLY A 293 -37.16 -3.18 -1.91
C GLY A 293 -37.65 -4.54 -1.43
N THR A 294 -37.41 -5.57 -2.23
CA THR A 294 -37.84 -6.95 -1.95
C THR A 294 -37.12 -7.55 -0.73
N GLU A 295 -35.85 -7.20 -0.55
CA GLU A 295 -34.99 -7.61 0.55
C GLU A 295 -34.30 -6.38 1.18
N PRO A 296 -33.92 -6.42 2.47
CA PRO A 296 -33.15 -5.35 3.07
C PRO A 296 -31.74 -5.31 2.46
N PRO A 297 -30.99 -4.20 2.63
CA PRO A 297 -29.60 -4.12 2.22
C PRO A 297 -28.77 -5.27 2.79
N ARG A 298 -27.88 -5.84 1.96
CA ARG A 298 -26.98 -6.92 2.37
C ARG A 298 -26.08 -6.46 3.51
N THR A 299 -25.78 -7.41 4.41
CA THR A 299 -24.84 -7.22 5.53
C THR A 299 -23.69 -8.22 5.38
N ALA A 300 -22.74 -8.20 6.32
CA ALA A 300 -21.63 -9.14 6.39
C ALA A 300 -22.08 -10.61 6.28
N MET A 301 -21.24 -11.45 5.65
CA MET A 301 -21.55 -12.86 5.42
C MET A 301 -21.80 -13.59 6.76
N PRO A 302 -22.92 -14.32 6.93
CA PRO A 302 -23.25 -14.94 8.22
C PRO A 302 -22.17 -15.89 8.78
N SER A 303 -21.40 -16.56 7.92
CA SER A 303 -20.27 -17.42 8.32
C SER A 303 -19.12 -16.65 8.99
N GLN A 304 -19.00 -15.35 8.71
CA GLN A 304 -17.98 -14.44 9.22
C GLN A 304 -18.51 -13.46 10.27
N VAL A 305 -19.73 -13.67 10.75
CA VAL A 305 -20.33 -12.83 11.81
C VAL A 305 -20.40 -13.62 13.09
N ILE A 306 -19.92 -13.04 14.19
CA ILE A 306 -20.15 -13.54 15.53
C ILE A 306 -21.56 -13.12 15.95
N SER A 307 -22.46 -14.08 16.13
CA SER A 307 -23.86 -13.81 16.44
C SER A 307 -24.14 -13.76 17.95
N HIS A 308 -23.36 -14.49 18.73
CA HIS A 308 -23.49 -14.59 20.18
C HIS A 308 -22.14 -14.96 20.83
N ILE A 309 -21.93 -14.46 22.05
CA ILE A 309 -20.94 -14.98 23.00
C ILE A 309 -21.66 -15.51 24.25
N SER A 310 -21.25 -16.68 24.71
CA SER A 310 -21.68 -17.29 25.97
C SER A 310 -20.46 -17.53 26.86
N ILE A 311 -20.46 -16.95 28.05
CA ILE A 311 -19.43 -17.10 29.07
C ILE A 311 -19.95 -18.11 30.10
N ALA A 312 -19.19 -19.17 30.34
CA ALA A 312 -19.51 -20.22 31.31
C ALA A 312 -18.42 -20.29 32.38
N ASP A 313 -18.75 -20.91 33.53
CA ASP A 313 -17.83 -21.12 34.66
C ASP A 313 -17.16 -19.82 35.18
N ALA A 314 -17.91 -18.72 35.14
CA ALA A 314 -17.45 -17.37 35.47
C ALA A 314 -18.50 -16.62 36.33
N ASP A 315 -18.44 -16.77 37.65
CA ASP A 315 -19.40 -16.11 38.56
C ASP A 315 -19.36 -14.58 38.49
N TRP A 316 -18.23 -14.02 38.07
CA TRP A 316 -18.05 -12.59 37.84
C TRP A 316 -18.74 -12.11 36.55
N ALA A 317 -19.09 -12.99 35.60
CA ALA A 317 -19.83 -12.63 34.40
C ALA A 317 -21.34 -12.64 34.68
N ALA A 318 -21.83 -11.59 35.36
CA ALA A 318 -23.26 -11.45 35.70
C ALA A 318 -24.17 -11.42 34.47
N THR A 319 -23.60 -11.15 33.30
CA THR A 319 -24.29 -11.20 32.00
C THR A 319 -23.63 -12.24 31.08
N PRO A 320 -23.91 -13.54 31.28
CA PRO A 320 -23.14 -14.61 30.65
C PRO A 320 -23.49 -14.82 29.16
N LYS A 321 -24.60 -14.29 28.66
CA LYS A 321 -25.03 -14.47 27.26
C LYS A 321 -25.27 -13.12 26.61
N ILE A 322 -24.49 -12.80 25.59
CA ILE A 322 -24.54 -11.49 24.91
C ILE A 322 -24.72 -11.74 23.41
N PRO A 323 -25.86 -11.35 22.82
CA PRO A 323 -26.03 -11.40 21.38
C PRO A 323 -25.31 -10.22 20.73
N LEU A 324 -24.75 -10.42 19.53
CA LEU A 324 -23.97 -9.41 18.81
C LEU A 324 -24.61 -9.08 17.46
N ASN A 325 -24.56 -7.80 17.07
CA ASN A 325 -25.06 -7.30 15.79
C ASN A 325 -24.07 -7.61 14.65
N PRO A 326 -24.53 -7.95 13.44
CA PRO A 326 -23.66 -8.17 12.28
C PRO A 326 -22.89 -6.94 11.78
N GLY A 327 -23.33 -5.72 12.12
CA GLY A 327 -22.69 -4.47 11.70
C GLY A 327 -21.70 -3.93 12.73
N LEU A 328 -21.89 -2.68 13.15
CA LEU A 328 -21.02 -2.00 14.10
C LEU A 328 -21.49 -2.17 15.55
N VAL A 329 -20.69 -2.85 16.37
CA VAL A 329 -20.90 -3.02 17.81
C VAL A 329 -19.94 -2.11 18.57
N ALA A 330 -20.45 -1.12 19.28
CA ALA A 330 -19.67 -0.24 20.14
C ALA A 330 -19.79 -0.67 21.61
N ILE A 331 -18.68 -0.89 22.29
CA ILE A 331 -18.59 -1.23 23.71
C ILE A 331 -18.12 0.02 24.46
N ILE A 332 -18.99 0.58 25.29
CA ILE A 332 -18.76 1.82 26.05
C ILE A 332 -18.93 1.59 27.55
N GLY A 333 -18.51 2.56 28.35
CA GLY A 333 -18.56 2.48 29.81
C GLY A 333 -17.44 3.27 30.47
N ALA A 334 -17.58 3.50 31.77
CA ALA A 334 -16.58 4.22 32.57
C ALA A 334 -15.20 3.52 32.55
N ARG A 335 -14.15 4.22 33.01
CA ARG A 335 -12.83 3.62 33.16
C ARG A 335 -12.90 2.43 34.11
N GLY A 336 -12.34 1.29 33.71
CA GLY A 336 -12.36 0.06 34.52
C GLY A 336 -13.70 -0.70 34.53
N SER A 337 -14.67 -0.36 33.68
CA SER A 337 -16.01 -0.97 33.70
C SER A 337 -16.12 -2.34 33.02
N GLY A 338 -15.02 -2.91 32.51
CA GLY A 338 -15.03 -4.21 31.82
C GLY A 338 -15.23 -4.17 30.30
N LYS A 339 -14.97 -3.02 29.64
CA LYS A 339 -15.04 -2.88 28.18
C LYS A 339 -14.04 -3.80 27.44
N THR A 340 -12.75 -3.62 27.69
CA THR A 340 -11.67 -4.46 27.16
C THR A 340 -11.84 -5.92 27.53
N ALA A 341 -12.40 -6.22 28.72
CA ALA A 341 -12.67 -7.60 29.11
C ALA A 341 -13.60 -8.31 28.11
N LEU A 342 -14.65 -7.63 27.62
CA LEU A 342 -15.54 -8.21 26.61
C LEU A 342 -14.83 -8.41 25.26
N ALA A 343 -14.08 -7.41 24.82
CA ALA A 343 -13.31 -7.51 23.57
C ALA A 343 -12.28 -8.64 23.62
N ASP A 344 -11.55 -8.79 24.73
CA ASP A 344 -10.59 -9.87 24.93
C ASP A 344 -11.25 -11.24 24.95
N MET A 345 -12.40 -11.40 25.61
CA MET A 345 -13.13 -12.67 25.62
C MET A 345 -13.57 -13.07 24.21
N ILE A 346 -14.00 -12.11 23.40
CA ILE A 346 -14.34 -12.34 22.00
C ILE A 346 -13.09 -12.68 21.18
N ALA A 347 -11.99 -11.93 21.36
CA ALA A 347 -10.73 -12.17 20.67
C ALA A 347 -10.13 -13.55 21.01
N ALA A 348 -10.20 -13.97 22.28
CA ALA A 348 -9.78 -15.29 22.73
C ALA A 348 -10.58 -16.41 22.05
N GLY A 349 -11.91 -16.28 21.99
CA GLY A 349 -12.77 -17.25 21.30
C GLY A 349 -12.53 -17.32 19.78
N CYS A 350 -11.93 -16.28 19.19
CA CYS A 350 -11.57 -16.22 17.78
C CYS A 350 -10.13 -16.69 17.48
N ASP A 351 -9.38 -17.16 18.49
CA ASP A 351 -7.93 -17.41 18.37
C ASP A 351 -7.15 -16.17 17.86
N ALA A 352 -7.62 -14.96 18.18
CA ALA A 352 -7.09 -13.69 17.66
C ALA A 352 -6.07 -13.02 18.59
N ILE A 353 -5.94 -13.50 19.84
CA ILE A 353 -4.88 -13.05 20.76
C ILE A 353 -3.58 -13.77 20.38
N THR A 354 -2.52 -13.01 20.13
CA THR A 354 -1.22 -13.55 19.70
C THR A 354 -0.56 -14.40 20.79
N PRO A 355 0.36 -15.33 20.40
CA PRO A 355 1.16 -16.08 21.37
C PRO A 355 1.95 -15.17 22.33
N SER A 356 2.53 -14.09 21.80
CA SER A 356 3.22 -13.07 22.61
C SER A 356 2.26 -12.42 23.61
N GLY A 357 1.04 -12.09 23.19
CA GLY A 357 -0.01 -11.54 24.05
C GLY A 357 -0.34 -12.44 25.24
N TRP A 358 -0.50 -13.74 25.01
CA TRP A 358 -0.76 -14.72 26.07
C TRP A 358 0.42 -14.96 27.02
N SER A 359 1.65 -14.81 26.52
CA SER A 359 2.90 -15.05 27.26
C SER A 359 3.41 -13.84 28.06
N ALA A 360 2.83 -12.65 27.82
CA ALA A 360 3.20 -11.42 28.52
C ALA A 360 3.03 -11.53 30.04
N SER A 361 3.91 -10.88 30.81
CA SER A 361 3.84 -10.90 32.27
C SER A 361 2.54 -10.27 32.80
N GLU A 362 1.99 -10.81 33.90
CA GLU A 362 0.73 -10.31 34.51
C GLU A 362 0.75 -8.81 34.83
N ASN A 363 1.92 -8.23 35.11
CA ASN A 363 2.07 -6.81 35.46
C ASN A 363 2.26 -5.88 34.25
N ALA A 364 2.51 -6.44 33.06
CA ALA A 364 2.79 -5.67 31.84
C ALA A 364 1.87 -6.05 30.66
N SER A 365 0.97 -7.03 30.82
CA SER A 365 0.11 -7.48 29.73
C SER A 365 -1.05 -6.50 29.47
N PRO A 366 -1.32 -6.16 28.20
CA PRO A 366 -2.44 -5.30 27.81
C PRO A 366 -3.78 -6.04 27.87
N SER A 367 -3.76 -7.37 27.80
CA SER A 367 -4.96 -8.18 27.88
C SER A 367 -5.48 -8.25 29.33
N PHE A 368 -6.76 -7.92 29.50
CA PHE A 368 -7.49 -8.18 30.73
C PHE A 368 -7.39 -9.65 31.14
N LEU A 369 -7.56 -10.58 30.20
CA LEU A 369 -7.55 -12.03 30.49
C LEU A 369 -6.22 -12.49 31.08
N VAL A 370 -5.11 -11.97 30.57
CA VAL A 370 -3.77 -12.30 31.08
C VAL A 370 -3.53 -11.69 32.47
N ARG A 371 -3.92 -10.42 32.68
CA ARG A 371 -3.82 -9.78 34.00
C ARG A 371 -4.69 -10.47 35.04
N ALA A 372 -5.87 -10.92 34.64
CA ALA A 372 -6.85 -11.57 35.51
C ALA A 372 -6.69 -13.09 35.57
N ARG A 373 -5.69 -13.69 34.92
CA ARG A 373 -5.56 -15.15 34.71
C ARG A 373 -5.80 -15.98 35.97
N LYS A 374 -5.23 -15.57 37.11
CA LYS A 374 -5.40 -16.25 38.42
C LYS A 374 -6.82 -16.16 39.00
N LEU A 375 -7.59 -15.16 38.58
CA LEU A 375 -8.95 -14.86 39.06
C LEU A 375 -10.04 -15.31 38.07
N VAL A 376 -9.68 -15.53 36.80
CA VAL A 376 -10.59 -16.01 35.74
C VAL A 376 -11.01 -17.46 35.98
N GLY A 377 -10.14 -18.28 36.59
CA GLY A 377 -10.45 -19.65 36.99
C GLY A 377 -10.66 -20.60 35.80
N ASN A 378 -11.75 -21.36 35.80
CA ASN A 378 -12.13 -22.28 34.72
C ASN A 378 -13.06 -21.66 33.67
N ALA A 379 -13.19 -20.34 33.66
CA ALA A 379 -14.10 -19.65 32.76
C ALA A 379 -13.79 -19.96 31.29
N THR A 380 -14.84 -20.16 30.50
CA THR A 380 -14.76 -20.40 29.06
C THR A 380 -15.65 -19.42 28.30
N ALA A 381 -15.24 -19.07 27.09
CA ALA A 381 -16.08 -18.33 26.14
C ALA A 381 -16.43 -19.23 24.95
N THR A 382 -17.73 -19.31 24.67
CA THR A 382 -18.27 -19.99 23.49
C THR A 382 -18.82 -18.95 22.53
N LEU A 383 -18.25 -18.87 21.33
CA LEU A 383 -18.75 -18.02 20.25
C LEU A 383 -19.64 -18.83 19.32
N THR A 384 -20.80 -18.27 18.97
CA THR A 384 -21.70 -18.80 17.95
C THR A 384 -21.67 -17.90 16.72
N TRP A 385 -21.26 -18.45 15.58
CA TRP A 385 -21.22 -17.76 14.30
C TRP A 385 -22.62 -17.69 13.66
N GLY A 386 -22.88 -16.69 12.83
CA GLY A 386 -24.18 -16.51 12.16
C GLY A 386 -24.58 -17.68 11.27
N GLY A 387 -23.60 -18.43 10.74
CA GLY A 387 -23.80 -19.70 10.04
C GLY A 387 -24.08 -20.92 10.92
N GLY A 388 -24.15 -20.76 12.25
CA GLY A 388 -24.48 -21.82 13.21
C GLY A 388 -23.28 -22.57 13.82
N ALA A 389 -22.06 -22.40 13.27
CA ALA A 389 -20.85 -22.98 13.86
C ALA A 389 -20.61 -22.42 15.27
N THR A 390 -20.07 -23.25 16.16
CA THR A 390 -19.71 -22.85 17.53
C THR A 390 -18.25 -23.19 17.82
N ILE A 391 -17.60 -22.38 18.65
CA ILE A 391 -16.23 -22.60 19.10
C ILE A 391 -16.11 -22.20 20.56
N THR A 392 -15.45 -23.03 21.37
CA THR A 392 -15.25 -22.79 22.79
C THR A 392 -13.75 -22.71 23.08
N ARG A 393 -13.37 -21.73 23.89
CA ARG A 393 -11.99 -21.51 24.36
C ARG A 393 -11.96 -21.19 25.84
N ALA A 394 -10.91 -21.60 26.53
CA ALA A 394 -10.65 -21.23 27.90
C ALA A 394 -10.12 -19.79 27.98
N LEU A 395 -10.61 -19.03 28.95
CA LEU A 395 -10.26 -17.62 29.11
C LEU A 395 -8.90 -17.39 29.79
N ASP A 396 -8.27 -18.44 30.32
CA ASP A 396 -6.90 -18.38 30.86
C ASP A 396 -5.82 -18.66 29.80
N GLY A 397 -6.23 -19.05 28.60
CA GLY A 397 -5.36 -19.36 27.46
C GLY A 397 -4.74 -20.76 27.51
N ARG A 398 -5.22 -21.68 28.36
CA ARG A 398 -4.67 -23.05 28.48
C ARG A 398 -4.77 -23.88 27.18
N ASP A 399 -5.73 -23.54 26.33
CA ASP A 399 -6.03 -24.18 25.04
C ASP A 399 -5.74 -23.27 23.83
N ALA A 400 -5.11 -22.11 24.05
CA ALA A 400 -4.71 -21.17 23.01
C ALA A 400 -3.46 -21.64 22.25
N ASN A 401 -3.29 -21.15 21.01
CA ASN A 401 -2.10 -21.34 20.17
C ASN A 401 -1.73 -22.81 19.87
N ASN A 402 -2.71 -23.70 19.81
CA ASN A 402 -2.48 -25.05 19.31
C ASN A 402 -2.12 -25.01 17.80
N HIS A 403 -1.54 -26.09 17.25
CA HIS A 403 -1.02 -26.09 15.87
C HIS A 403 -2.15 -26.04 14.82
N LEU A 404 -3.40 -26.11 15.28
CA LEU A 404 -4.63 -26.04 14.50
C LEU A 404 -5.37 -24.70 14.74
N SER A 405 -4.78 -23.74 15.47
CA SER A 405 -5.41 -22.45 15.74
C SER A 405 -5.48 -21.63 14.47
N PHE A 406 -6.68 -21.17 14.14
CA PHE A 406 -6.91 -20.35 12.94
C PHE A 406 -7.59 -19.05 13.37
N PRO A 407 -6.88 -17.90 13.34
CA PRO A 407 -7.46 -16.62 13.73
C PRO A 407 -8.66 -16.25 12.86
N ARG A 408 -9.85 -16.28 13.45
CA ARG A 408 -11.12 -15.97 12.77
C ARG A 408 -11.56 -14.52 12.90
N ALA A 409 -10.79 -13.69 13.59
CA ALA A 409 -11.00 -12.25 13.69
C ALA A 409 -9.65 -11.52 13.66
N ARG A 410 -9.66 -10.26 13.25
CA ARG A 410 -8.52 -9.34 13.40
C ARG A 410 -8.70 -8.56 14.69
N TYR A 411 -7.75 -8.66 15.61
CA TYR A 411 -7.82 -7.95 16.88
C TYR A 411 -6.72 -6.89 16.99
N LEU A 412 -7.12 -5.62 16.95
CA LEU A 412 -6.29 -4.45 17.17
C LEU A 412 -6.42 -4.04 18.65
N SER A 413 -5.65 -4.70 19.52
CA SER A 413 -5.57 -4.30 20.93
C SER A 413 -4.97 -2.90 21.08
N GLN A 414 -5.29 -2.21 22.18
CA GLN A 414 -4.77 -0.87 22.47
C GLN A 414 -3.23 -0.82 22.37
N GLN A 415 -2.53 -1.72 23.07
CA GLN A 415 -1.08 -1.75 23.06
C GLN A 415 -0.51 -2.12 21.69
N PHE A 416 -1.17 -2.98 20.91
CA PHE A 416 -0.73 -3.28 19.54
C PHE A 416 -0.73 -2.01 18.68
N VAL A 417 -1.79 -1.19 18.78
CA VAL A 417 -1.86 0.10 18.08
C VAL A 417 -0.78 1.05 18.60
N GLU A 418 -0.59 1.16 19.91
CA GLU A 418 0.43 2.02 20.52
C GLU A 418 1.86 1.61 20.12
N GLU A 419 2.17 0.31 20.14
CA GLU A 419 3.48 -0.25 19.76
C GLU A 419 3.80 0.08 18.32
N LEU A 420 2.86 -0.18 17.39
CA LEU A 420 3.01 0.15 15.96
C LEU A 420 3.14 1.66 15.71
N CYS A 421 2.51 2.48 16.55
CA CYS A 421 2.56 3.94 16.43
C CYS A 421 3.75 4.57 17.17
N SER A 422 4.45 3.83 18.03
CA SER A 422 5.57 4.31 18.84
C SER A 422 6.83 4.64 18.01
N SER A 423 7.74 5.43 18.56
CA SER A 423 9.01 5.77 17.90
C SER A 423 9.93 4.57 17.68
N GLY A 424 9.83 3.52 18.52
CA GLY A 424 10.61 2.29 18.40
C GLY A 424 9.97 1.23 17.51
N GLY A 425 8.64 1.15 17.44
CA GLY A 425 7.91 0.14 16.67
C GLY A 425 7.78 0.43 15.16
N PHE A 426 8.36 1.53 14.70
CA PHE A 426 8.32 1.91 13.28
C PHE A 426 9.09 0.93 12.37
N SER A 427 10.17 0.27 12.82
CA SER A 427 11.10 -0.33 11.86
C SER A 427 10.51 -1.46 11.02
N ASP A 428 9.63 -2.29 11.58
CA ASP A 428 9.18 -3.51 10.88
C ASP A 428 7.68 -3.78 10.98
N GLY A 429 7.00 -3.46 12.09
CA GLY A 429 5.61 -3.90 12.32
C GLY A 429 4.57 -3.24 11.40
N LEU A 430 4.54 -1.90 11.36
CA LEU A 430 3.59 -1.17 10.51
C LEU A 430 3.90 -1.37 9.02
N ILE A 431 5.19 -1.47 8.69
CA ILE A 431 5.66 -1.78 7.34
C ILE A 431 5.19 -3.17 6.91
N ALA A 432 5.36 -4.19 7.75
CA ALA A 432 4.90 -5.55 7.47
C ALA A 432 3.38 -5.61 7.25
N GLU A 433 2.61 -4.82 8.00
CA GLU A 433 1.16 -4.73 7.80
C GLU A 433 0.81 -4.11 6.44
N ILE A 434 1.54 -3.08 6.02
CA ILE A 434 1.35 -2.46 4.71
C ILE A 434 1.76 -3.43 3.60
N GLU A 435 2.91 -4.08 3.72
CA GLU A 435 3.39 -5.11 2.80
C GLU A 435 2.39 -6.26 2.67
N ARG A 436 1.75 -6.69 3.79
CA ARG A 436 0.64 -7.67 3.77
C ARG A 436 -0.53 -7.17 2.93
N VAL A 437 -1.02 -5.95 3.21
CA VAL A 437 -2.18 -5.38 2.48
C VAL A 437 -1.86 -5.22 0.99
N ILE A 438 -0.62 -4.85 0.64
CA ILE A 438 -0.17 -4.77 -0.75
C ILE A 438 -0.17 -6.16 -1.39
N PHE A 439 0.40 -7.16 -0.72
CA PHE A 439 0.42 -8.54 -1.21
C PHE A 439 -0.99 -9.09 -1.43
N GLU A 440 -1.90 -8.85 -0.49
CA GLU A 440 -3.31 -9.25 -0.59
C GLU A 440 -4.06 -8.48 -1.69
N SER A 441 -3.58 -7.28 -2.06
CA SER A 441 -4.16 -6.51 -3.16
C SER A 441 -3.87 -7.08 -4.56
N HIS A 442 -2.85 -7.95 -4.70
CA HIS A 442 -2.57 -8.67 -5.94
C HIS A 442 -3.47 -9.88 -6.07
N SER A 443 -3.90 -10.18 -7.31
CA SER A 443 -4.59 -11.45 -7.59
C SER A 443 -3.64 -12.63 -7.42
N ASP A 444 -4.18 -13.83 -7.22
CA ASP A 444 -3.36 -15.03 -7.04
C ASP A 444 -2.42 -15.28 -8.25
N ASP A 445 -2.88 -15.01 -9.47
CA ASP A 445 -2.06 -15.06 -10.69
C ASP A 445 -0.90 -14.04 -10.68
N GLN A 446 -1.11 -12.86 -10.08
CA GLN A 446 -0.10 -11.80 -9.99
C GLN A 446 0.91 -12.03 -8.87
N ARG A 447 0.58 -12.87 -7.88
CA ARG A 447 1.49 -13.25 -6.79
C ARG A 447 2.57 -14.22 -7.25
N ASP A 448 2.40 -14.86 -8.41
CA ASP A 448 3.40 -15.75 -9.03
C ASP A 448 3.94 -16.82 -8.05
N GLY A 449 3.03 -17.44 -7.30
CA GLY A 449 3.35 -18.47 -6.30
C GLY A 449 4.00 -17.97 -5.01
N ALA A 450 4.29 -16.67 -4.86
CA ALA A 450 4.82 -16.10 -3.63
C ALA A 450 3.82 -16.25 -2.47
N ILE A 451 4.32 -16.52 -1.26
CA ILE A 451 3.50 -16.66 -0.05
C ILE A 451 3.42 -15.38 0.79
N ASP A 452 4.32 -14.43 0.54
CA ASP A 452 4.35 -13.13 1.18
C ASP A 452 4.89 -12.04 0.23
N PHE A 453 4.84 -10.79 0.68
CA PHE A 453 5.34 -9.66 -0.10
C PHE A 453 6.85 -9.68 -0.32
N ALA A 454 7.62 -10.25 0.63
CA ALA A 454 9.07 -10.27 0.54
C ALA A 454 9.54 -11.19 -0.60
N GLU A 455 8.91 -12.35 -0.75
CA GLU A 455 9.11 -13.27 -1.86
C GLU A 455 8.65 -12.66 -3.19
N LEU A 456 7.45 -12.07 -3.23
CA LEU A 456 6.93 -11.38 -4.42
C LEU A 456 7.87 -10.26 -4.90
N ARG A 457 8.39 -9.48 -3.95
CA ARG A 457 9.41 -8.45 -4.22
C ARG A 457 10.68 -9.07 -4.78
N SER A 458 11.20 -10.12 -4.16
CA SER A 458 12.40 -10.83 -4.60
C SER A 458 12.27 -11.35 -6.03
N HIS A 459 11.14 -12.00 -6.37
CA HIS A 459 10.85 -12.48 -7.73
C HIS A 459 10.91 -11.35 -8.76
N SER A 460 10.40 -10.17 -8.40
CA SER A 460 10.31 -9.02 -9.30
C SER A 460 11.63 -8.23 -9.44
N THR A 461 12.46 -8.16 -8.39
CA THR A 461 13.65 -7.28 -8.36
C THR A 461 14.98 -8.02 -8.54
N SER A 462 15.05 -9.33 -8.25
CA SER A 462 16.31 -10.10 -8.23
C SER A 462 17.13 -10.01 -9.52
N ARG A 463 16.49 -10.09 -10.69
CA ARG A 463 17.17 -9.99 -11.99
C ARG A 463 17.92 -8.67 -12.18
N PHE A 464 17.41 -7.58 -11.60
CA PHE A 464 17.99 -6.25 -11.70
C PHE A 464 19.12 -6.06 -10.69
N GLN A 465 18.96 -6.60 -9.48
CA GLN A 465 20.03 -6.65 -8.48
C GLN A 465 21.24 -7.44 -8.99
N GLN A 466 21.01 -8.59 -9.64
CA GLN A 466 22.09 -9.36 -10.28
C GLN A 466 22.71 -8.65 -11.49
N ALA A 467 21.92 -7.87 -12.26
CA ALA A 467 22.48 -7.04 -13.33
C ALA A 467 23.38 -5.94 -12.77
N ARG A 468 22.96 -5.27 -11.69
CA ARG A 468 23.74 -4.27 -10.97
C ARG A 468 25.07 -4.82 -10.47
N GLU A 469 25.05 -6.00 -9.84
CA GLU A 469 26.24 -6.65 -9.30
C GLU A 469 27.26 -7.01 -10.40
N ARG A 470 26.80 -7.61 -11.51
CA ARG A 470 27.66 -7.93 -12.67
C ARG A 470 28.34 -6.71 -13.26
N GLU A 471 27.61 -5.60 -13.42
CA GLU A 471 28.18 -4.37 -13.97
C GLU A 471 29.11 -3.66 -12.97
N ALA A 472 28.84 -3.77 -11.67
CA ALA A 472 29.76 -3.29 -10.63
C ALA A 472 31.10 -4.04 -10.64
N GLU A 473 31.07 -5.37 -10.80
CA GLU A 473 32.28 -6.18 -10.99
C GLU A 473 33.04 -5.79 -12.28
N ALA A 474 32.32 -5.58 -13.38
CA ALA A 474 32.93 -5.13 -14.63
C ALA A 474 33.64 -3.76 -14.48
N ILE A 475 33.03 -2.82 -13.76
CA ILE A 475 33.65 -1.53 -13.44
C ILE A 475 34.92 -1.70 -12.62
N ALA A 476 34.92 -2.63 -11.66
CA ALA A 476 36.09 -2.92 -10.83
C ALA A 476 37.26 -3.45 -11.68
N ASP A 477 37.01 -4.44 -12.56
CA ASP A 477 38.02 -5.00 -13.46
C ASP A 477 38.56 -3.96 -14.47
N ILE A 478 37.66 -3.18 -15.09
CA ILE A 478 38.07 -2.14 -16.04
C ILE A 478 38.90 -1.07 -15.31
N SER A 479 38.55 -0.71 -14.07
CA SER A 479 39.30 0.25 -13.26
C SER A 479 40.72 -0.26 -12.94
N ASP A 480 40.87 -1.55 -12.66
CA ASP A 480 42.17 -2.19 -12.46
C ASP A 480 43.03 -2.19 -13.73
N ARG A 481 42.40 -2.41 -14.90
CA ARG A 481 43.07 -2.32 -16.22
C ARG A 481 43.51 -0.89 -16.53
N ILE A 482 42.67 0.12 -16.25
CA ILE A 482 43.02 1.54 -16.40
C ILE A 482 44.23 1.90 -15.54
N ALA A 483 44.26 1.45 -14.27
CA ALA A 483 45.40 1.68 -13.38
C ALA A 483 46.71 1.09 -13.94
N THR A 484 46.63 -0.08 -14.58
CA THR A 484 47.78 -0.73 -15.23
C THR A 484 48.26 0.05 -16.46
N GLU A 485 47.36 0.61 -17.26
CA GLU A 485 47.75 1.41 -18.43
C GLU A 485 48.31 2.79 -18.02
N LEU A 486 47.82 3.40 -16.94
CA LEU A 486 48.41 4.61 -16.34
C LEU A 486 49.86 4.38 -15.90
N GLU A 487 50.17 3.21 -15.32
CA GLU A 487 51.54 2.84 -14.95
C GLU A 487 52.46 2.81 -16.17
N LYS A 488 52.03 2.12 -17.23
CA LYS A 488 52.78 2.05 -18.49
C LYS A 488 53.05 3.44 -19.05
N GLU A 489 52.04 4.30 -19.12
CA GLU A 489 52.17 5.69 -19.59
C GLU A 489 53.19 6.48 -18.76
N SER A 490 53.17 6.36 -17.43
CA SER A 490 54.14 7.02 -16.54
C SER A 490 55.59 6.55 -16.76
N SER A 491 55.78 5.31 -17.21
CA SER A 491 57.10 4.72 -17.45
C SER A 491 57.75 5.17 -18.76
N VAL A 492 57.00 5.82 -19.67
CA VAL A 492 57.48 6.24 -21.00
C VAL A 492 58.71 7.15 -20.90
N ALA A 493 58.71 8.14 -20.00
CA ALA A 493 59.84 9.05 -19.84
C ALA A 493 61.11 8.32 -19.36
N THR A 494 60.98 7.46 -18.36
CA THR A 494 62.09 6.67 -17.82
C THR A 494 62.63 5.68 -18.86
N LEU A 495 61.75 4.97 -19.57
CA LEU A 495 62.14 4.04 -20.64
C LEU A 495 62.83 4.78 -21.78
N THR A 496 62.34 5.96 -22.17
CA THR A 496 62.98 6.82 -23.19
C THR A 496 64.39 7.22 -22.76
N ALA A 497 64.57 7.62 -21.50
CA ALA A 497 65.88 7.97 -20.95
C ALA A 497 66.82 6.75 -20.94
N GLN A 498 66.35 5.57 -20.51
CA GLN A 498 67.14 4.33 -20.51
C GLN A 498 67.52 3.90 -21.93
N VAL A 499 66.60 3.99 -22.90
CA VAL A 499 66.87 3.74 -24.33
C VAL A 499 67.94 4.69 -24.85
N THR A 500 67.83 5.98 -24.52
CA THR A 500 68.83 7.00 -24.92
C THR A 500 70.20 6.71 -24.32
N GLN A 501 70.27 6.43 -23.01
CA GLN A 501 71.50 6.13 -22.30
C GLN A 501 72.18 4.86 -22.84
N LYS A 502 71.42 3.78 -23.05
CA LYS A 502 71.96 2.54 -23.65
C LYS A 502 72.43 2.76 -25.08
N THR A 503 71.69 3.54 -25.88
CA THR A 503 72.11 3.89 -27.25
C THR A 503 73.45 4.64 -27.23
N SER A 504 73.62 5.59 -26.30
CA SER A 504 74.89 6.31 -26.12
C SER A 504 76.02 5.39 -25.66
N LEU A 505 75.76 4.48 -24.71
CA LEU A 505 76.75 3.53 -24.23
C LEU A 505 77.24 2.60 -25.36
N ILE A 506 76.31 2.08 -26.17
CA ILE A 506 76.62 1.27 -27.34
C ILE A 506 77.46 2.09 -28.34
N LYS A 507 77.14 3.36 -28.56
CA LYS A 507 77.96 4.25 -29.39
C LYS A 507 79.40 4.38 -28.86
N SER A 508 79.59 4.63 -27.57
CA SER A 508 80.92 4.71 -26.96
C SER A 508 81.70 3.40 -27.06
N TYR A 509 81.05 2.25 -26.83
CA TYR A 509 81.69 0.95 -27.05
C TYR A 509 82.11 0.73 -28.50
N ASN A 510 81.32 1.18 -29.48
CA ASN A 510 81.72 1.11 -30.89
C ASN A 510 82.93 2.03 -31.19
N GLU A 511 82.99 3.22 -30.58
CA GLU A 511 84.15 4.13 -30.71
C GLU A 511 85.42 3.54 -30.08
N ASP A 512 85.30 2.89 -28.92
CA ASP A 512 86.43 2.20 -28.28
C ASP A 512 86.88 0.96 -29.06
N LEU A 513 85.93 0.21 -29.64
CA LEU A 513 86.22 -0.92 -30.52
C LEU A 513 87.00 -0.47 -31.77
N ALA A 514 86.70 0.71 -32.32
CA ALA A 514 87.42 1.29 -33.46
C ALA A 514 88.87 1.67 -33.14
N LYS A 515 89.19 2.03 -31.88
CA LYS A 515 90.57 2.36 -31.45
C LYS A 515 91.48 1.12 -31.35
N LEU A 516 90.89 -0.07 -31.23
CA LEU A 516 91.63 -1.34 -31.13
C LEU A 516 91.99 -1.92 -32.51
N VAL A 517 91.62 -1.26 -33.60
CA VAL A 517 91.91 -1.69 -34.98
C VAL A 517 93.37 -1.37 -35.35
N VAL A 518 94.14 -2.38 -35.78
CA VAL A 518 95.56 -2.25 -36.12
C VAL A 518 95.75 -1.90 -37.60
N LYS A 519 96.76 -1.07 -37.92
CA LYS A 519 97.08 -0.65 -39.29
C LYS A 519 97.36 -1.85 -40.21
N GLY A 520 96.58 -2.03 -41.28
CA GLY A 520 96.59 -3.20 -42.17
C GLY A 520 95.45 -4.21 -41.93
N THR A 521 94.58 -3.98 -40.94
CA THR A 521 93.41 -4.83 -40.63
C THR A 521 92.06 -4.11 -40.76
N GLU A 522 92.06 -2.90 -41.33
CA GLU A 522 90.89 -2.02 -41.40
C GLU A 522 89.73 -2.64 -42.18
N ALA A 523 90.04 -3.35 -43.28
CA ALA A 523 89.03 -4.03 -44.09
C ALA A 523 88.37 -5.19 -43.32
N GLN A 524 89.14 -5.94 -42.52
CA GLN A 524 88.65 -7.02 -41.67
C GLN A 524 87.79 -6.49 -40.54
N ALA A 525 88.18 -5.38 -39.90
CA ALA A 525 87.39 -4.73 -38.85
C ALA A 525 86.06 -4.15 -39.37
N GLN A 526 86.08 -3.55 -40.57
CA GLN A 526 84.87 -3.05 -41.22
C GLN A 526 83.92 -4.19 -41.61
N ARG A 527 84.46 -5.31 -42.11
CA ARG A 527 83.68 -6.52 -42.43
C ARG A 527 83.11 -7.18 -41.18
N HIS A 528 83.88 -7.26 -40.09
CA HIS A 528 83.41 -7.76 -38.80
C HIS A 528 82.25 -6.91 -38.25
N THR A 529 82.34 -5.57 -38.37
CA THR A 529 81.25 -4.66 -37.99
C THR A 529 79.97 -4.92 -38.78
N GLN A 530 80.07 -5.10 -40.11
CA GLN A 530 78.91 -5.45 -40.95
C GLN A 530 78.29 -6.79 -40.56
N LEU A 531 79.12 -7.79 -40.25
CA LEU A 531 78.67 -9.10 -39.81
C LEU A 531 78.04 -9.06 -38.42
N SER A 532 78.59 -8.26 -37.49
CA SER A 532 78.03 -8.05 -36.16
C SER A 532 76.63 -7.44 -36.23
N GLN A 533 76.42 -6.47 -37.12
CA GLN A 533 75.10 -5.88 -37.37
C GLN A 533 74.12 -6.92 -37.95
N ALA A 534 74.56 -7.74 -38.91
CA ALA A 534 73.75 -8.81 -39.48
C ALA A 534 73.40 -9.91 -38.45
N VAL A 535 74.38 -10.37 -37.64
CA VAL A 535 74.17 -11.30 -36.54
C VAL A 535 73.16 -10.77 -35.54
N GLN A 536 73.26 -9.50 -35.17
CA GLN A 536 72.31 -8.86 -34.27
C GLN A 536 70.90 -8.80 -34.87
N ALA A 537 70.76 -8.45 -36.15
CA ALA A 537 69.47 -8.44 -36.84
C ALA A 537 68.82 -9.83 -36.89
N VAL A 538 69.59 -10.88 -37.13
CA VAL A 538 69.10 -12.27 -37.13
C VAL A 538 68.74 -12.74 -35.71
N ARG A 539 69.57 -12.44 -34.70
CA ARG A 539 69.27 -12.73 -33.28
C ARG A 539 67.98 -12.05 -32.81
N SER A 540 67.78 -10.80 -33.22
CA SER A 540 66.56 -10.03 -32.95
C SER A 540 65.31 -10.74 -33.51
N LYS A 541 65.37 -11.22 -34.75
CA LYS A 541 64.28 -12.00 -35.36
C LYS A 541 64.04 -13.32 -34.62
N ILE A 542 65.10 -14.06 -34.29
CA ILE A 542 65.02 -15.32 -33.52
C ILE A 542 64.39 -15.08 -32.14
N GLN A 543 64.80 -14.04 -31.43
CA GLN A 543 64.21 -13.66 -30.15
C GLN A 543 62.73 -13.29 -30.28
N GLY A 544 62.35 -12.59 -31.36
CA GLY A 544 60.96 -12.28 -31.70
C GLY A 544 60.09 -13.54 -31.84
N PHE A 545 60.52 -14.49 -32.67
CA PHE A 545 59.83 -15.78 -32.82
C PHE A 545 59.86 -16.61 -31.53
N GLY A 546 60.95 -16.57 -30.76
CA GLY A 546 61.05 -17.24 -29.45
C GLY A 546 60.07 -16.67 -28.41
N ASN A 547 59.83 -15.37 -28.43
CA ASN A 547 58.79 -14.73 -27.61
C ASN A 547 57.39 -15.17 -28.06
N GLN A 548 57.11 -15.13 -29.37
CA GLN A 548 55.82 -15.59 -29.93
C GLN A 548 55.55 -17.05 -29.55
N ARG A 549 56.55 -17.93 -29.69
CA ARG A 549 56.46 -19.33 -29.26
C ARG A 549 56.08 -19.48 -27.79
N ARG A 550 56.76 -18.74 -26.89
CA ARG A 550 56.43 -18.77 -25.44
C ARG A 550 55.02 -18.28 -25.17
N THR A 551 54.56 -17.23 -25.85
CA THR A 551 53.19 -16.74 -25.76
C THR A 551 52.17 -17.79 -26.21
N PHE A 552 52.42 -18.47 -27.34
CA PHE A 552 51.53 -19.52 -27.83
C PHE A 552 51.45 -20.72 -26.86
N LEU A 553 52.56 -21.10 -26.23
CA LEU A 553 52.56 -22.13 -25.19
C LEU A 553 51.76 -21.71 -23.95
N ALA A 554 51.95 -20.48 -23.46
CA ALA A 554 51.17 -19.96 -22.34
C ALA A 554 49.66 -19.94 -22.66
N LEU A 555 49.28 -19.55 -23.88
CA LEU A 555 47.90 -19.62 -24.35
C LEU A 555 47.36 -21.06 -24.41
N GLN A 556 48.16 -22.06 -24.79
CA GLN A 556 47.73 -23.46 -24.73
C GLN A 556 47.40 -23.90 -23.30
N ASP A 557 48.23 -23.51 -22.33
CA ASP A 557 47.99 -23.83 -20.92
C ASP A 557 46.76 -23.12 -20.37
N GLU A 558 46.52 -21.87 -20.77
CA GLU A 558 45.32 -21.09 -20.43
C GLU A 558 44.04 -21.72 -21.01
N VAL A 559 44.06 -22.14 -22.28
CA VAL A 559 42.94 -22.83 -22.94
C VAL A 559 42.61 -24.13 -22.21
N LYS A 560 43.63 -24.92 -21.85
CA LYS A 560 43.46 -26.17 -21.08
C LYS A 560 42.84 -25.90 -19.71
N SER A 561 43.38 -24.93 -18.97
CA SER A 561 42.86 -24.53 -17.66
C SER A 561 41.40 -24.07 -17.75
N THR A 562 41.09 -23.19 -18.70
CA THR A 562 39.72 -22.67 -18.90
C THR A 562 38.71 -23.78 -19.16
N ARG A 563 39.04 -24.76 -19.99
CA ARG A 563 38.15 -25.90 -20.27
C ARG A 563 38.04 -26.87 -19.08
N ALA A 564 39.10 -27.07 -18.31
CA ALA A 564 39.12 -28.04 -17.21
C ALA A 564 38.44 -27.51 -15.94
N THR A 565 38.57 -26.21 -15.65
CA THR A 565 38.10 -25.62 -14.38
C THR A 565 37.14 -24.46 -14.59
N LYS A 566 37.54 -23.42 -15.34
CA LYS A 566 36.80 -22.14 -15.37
C LYS A 566 35.42 -22.24 -16.04
N ALA A 567 35.33 -22.84 -17.23
CA ALA A 567 34.07 -22.96 -17.96
C ALA A 567 33.07 -23.91 -17.26
N PRO A 568 33.48 -25.09 -16.75
CA PRO A 568 32.58 -25.95 -15.96
C PRO A 568 32.11 -25.30 -14.66
N GLU A 569 32.97 -24.53 -13.98
CA GLU A 569 32.61 -23.81 -12.75
C GLU A 569 31.55 -22.73 -13.04
N LEU A 570 31.75 -21.91 -14.07
CA LEU A 570 30.79 -20.89 -14.48
C LEU A 570 29.43 -21.50 -14.83
N LEU A 571 29.43 -22.66 -15.50
CA LEU A 571 28.20 -23.39 -15.80
C LEU A 571 27.53 -23.92 -14.51
N ARG A 572 28.30 -24.42 -13.53
CA ARG A 572 27.75 -24.88 -12.24
C ARG A 572 27.10 -23.75 -11.47
N GLN A 573 27.76 -22.59 -11.40
CA GLN A 573 27.22 -21.40 -10.77
C GLN A 573 25.97 -20.86 -11.48
N ALA A 574 25.89 -21.00 -12.81
CA ALA A 574 24.68 -20.69 -13.56
C ALA A 574 23.54 -21.68 -13.25
N ARG A 575 23.84 -22.99 -13.18
CA ARG A 575 22.88 -24.03 -12.79
C ARG A 575 22.31 -23.78 -11.39
N GLU A 576 23.16 -23.47 -10.41
CA GLU A 576 22.73 -23.19 -9.03
C GLU A 576 21.83 -21.97 -8.93
N ARG A 577 22.14 -20.88 -9.66
CA ARG A 577 21.33 -19.66 -9.65
C ARG A 577 19.98 -19.79 -10.36
N HIS A 578 19.81 -20.80 -11.22
CA HIS A 578 18.65 -20.93 -12.10
C HIS A 578 18.02 -22.34 -12.05
N GLN A 579 18.07 -23.02 -10.90
CA GLN A 579 17.52 -24.38 -10.74
C GLN A 579 16.04 -24.49 -11.13
N GLN A 580 15.25 -23.44 -10.90
CA GLN A 580 13.82 -23.42 -11.25
C GLN A 580 13.53 -23.35 -12.75
N GLY A 581 14.54 -23.11 -13.60
CA GLY A 581 14.37 -23.15 -15.05
C GLY A 581 14.08 -24.55 -15.61
N HIS A 582 14.26 -25.61 -14.79
CA HIS A 582 14.02 -27.02 -15.14
C HIS A 582 14.68 -27.48 -16.45
N MET A 583 15.79 -26.85 -16.81
CA MET A 583 16.57 -27.21 -18.00
C MET A 583 17.25 -28.56 -17.77
N ASN A 584 17.16 -29.45 -18.74
CA ASN A 584 17.86 -30.73 -18.70
C ASN A 584 19.37 -30.55 -18.95
N ASP A 585 20.17 -31.60 -18.74
CA ASP A 585 21.62 -31.53 -18.90
C ASP A 585 22.05 -31.10 -20.30
N GLN A 586 21.33 -31.52 -21.34
CA GLN A 586 21.62 -31.15 -22.73
C GLN A 586 21.41 -29.65 -22.98
N GLN A 587 20.34 -29.08 -22.44
CA GLN A 587 20.07 -27.65 -22.52
C GLN A 587 21.11 -26.84 -21.74
N TRP A 588 21.57 -27.33 -20.60
CA TRP A 588 22.64 -26.68 -19.85
C TRP A 588 23.99 -26.74 -20.57
N ASP A 589 24.28 -27.82 -21.29
CA ASP A 589 25.52 -27.94 -22.07
C ASP A 589 25.62 -26.89 -23.18
N GLU A 590 24.50 -26.36 -23.69
CA GLU A 590 24.49 -25.25 -24.66
C GLU A 590 25.09 -23.95 -24.08
N PHE A 591 25.12 -23.79 -22.76
CA PHE A 591 25.70 -22.62 -22.07
C PHE A 591 27.17 -22.83 -21.68
N LEU A 592 27.76 -23.99 -21.96
CA LEU A 592 29.18 -24.23 -21.71
C LEU A 592 30.03 -23.33 -22.61
N LEU A 593 30.86 -22.48 -22.00
CA LEU A 593 31.73 -21.58 -22.76
C LEU A 593 32.77 -22.37 -23.56
N VAL A 594 32.72 -22.21 -24.88
CA VAL A 594 33.66 -22.83 -25.83
C VAL A 594 34.40 -21.77 -26.64
N TYR A 595 35.67 -22.04 -26.93
CA TYR A 595 36.43 -21.21 -27.86
C TYR A 595 35.89 -21.38 -29.29
N LYS A 596 35.83 -20.27 -30.05
CA LYS A 596 35.39 -20.30 -31.43
C LYS A 596 36.45 -20.94 -32.33
N GLY A 597 36.11 -22.09 -32.91
CA GLY A 597 36.99 -22.85 -33.81
C GLY A 597 37.98 -23.77 -33.07
N ASP A 598 38.86 -24.42 -33.83
CA ASP A 598 39.87 -25.33 -33.28
C ASP A 598 41.13 -24.57 -32.87
N VAL A 599 41.09 -24.04 -31.64
CA VAL A 599 42.20 -23.27 -31.06
C VAL A 599 43.41 -24.15 -30.74
N ASP A 600 43.23 -25.44 -30.44
CA ASP A 600 44.34 -26.35 -30.13
C ASP A 600 45.20 -26.61 -31.36
N LYS A 601 44.54 -26.92 -32.48
CA LYS A 601 45.21 -27.07 -33.78
C LYS A 601 45.87 -25.78 -34.22
N SER A 602 45.18 -24.65 -34.06
CA SER A 602 45.73 -23.33 -34.38
C SER A 602 47.01 -23.04 -33.59
N LEU A 603 46.96 -23.15 -32.26
CA LEU A 603 48.10 -22.87 -31.38
C LEU A 603 49.26 -23.85 -31.60
N ALA A 604 48.99 -25.15 -31.78
CA ALA A 604 50.02 -26.13 -32.12
C ALA A 604 50.69 -25.82 -33.47
N GLY A 605 49.89 -25.38 -34.45
CA GLY A 605 50.38 -24.89 -35.73
C GLY A 605 51.28 -23.65 -35.58
N TYR A 606 50.89 -22.68 -34.75
CA TYR A 606 51.69 -21.47 -34.50
C TYR A 606 53.01 -21.76 -33.77
N VAL A 607 53.01 -22.69 -32.81
CA VAL A 607 54.25 -23.15 -32.15
C VAL A 607 55.19 -23.79 -33.17
N THR A 608 54.67 -24.72 -33.97
CA THR A 608 55.45 -25.41 -35.02
C THR A 608 56.00 -24.43 -36.05
N TRP A 609 55.19 -23.46 -36.47
CA TRP A 609 55.63 -22.40 -37.38
C TRP A 609 56.75 -21.56 -36.76
N ALA A 610 56.62 -21.13 -35.50
CA ALA A 610 57.66 -20.35 -34.82
C ALA A 610 58.96 -21.16 -34.69
N ASP A 611 58.87 -22.46 -34.36
CA ASP A 611 60.02 -23.36 -34.30
C ASP A 611 60.72 -23.49 -35.67
N GLN A 612 59.96 -23.60 -36.76
CA GLN A 612 60.49 -23.61 -38.11
C GLN A 612 61.18 -22.30 -38.48
N GLN A 613 60.60 -21.15 -38.14
CA GLN A 613 61.23 -19.84 -38.39
C GLN A 613 62.55 -19.69 -37.60
N ILE A 614 62.56 -20.10 -36.33
CA ILE A 614 63.77 -20.10 -35.49
C ILE A 614 64.85 -21.02 -36.09
N ALA A 615 64.47 -22.24 -36.48
CA ALA A 615 65.40 -23.20 -37.08
C ALA A 615 65.98 -22.69 -38.42
N ALA A 616 65.14 -22.12 -39.28
CA ALA A 616 65.55 -21.53 -40.55
C ALA A 616 66.55 -20.38 -40.37
N LEU A 617 66.32 -19.51 -39.38
CA LEU A 617 67.21 -18.40 -39.07
C LEU A 617 68.52 -18.83 -38.39
N ASN A 618 68.50 -19.88 -37.57
CA ASN A 618 69.71 -20.43 -36.95
C ASN A 618 70.65 -21.06 -37.99
N GLY A 619 70.10 -21.86 -38.92
CA GLY A 619 70.89 -22.62 -39.89
C GLY A 619 71.71 -23.75 -39.27
N VAL A 620 72.48 -24.47 -40.10
CA VAL A 620 73.29 -25.61 -39.65
C VAL A 620 74.60 -25.12 -38.99
N PRO A 621 75.00 -25.65 -37.82
CA PRO A 621 76.28 -25.32 -37.20
C PRO A 621 77.46 -25.68 -38.10
N LEU A 622 78.42 -24.77 -38.23
CA LEU A 622 79.67 -25.00 -38.98
C LEU A 622 80.79 -25.52 -38.05
N PRO A 623 81.71 -26.38 -38.55
CA PRO A 623 82.86 -26.84 -37.76
C PRO A 623 83.78 -25.67 -37.33
N PRO A 624 84.38 -25.70 -36.13
CA PRO A 624 85.35 -24.70 -35.72
C PRO A 624 86.63 -24.77 -36.57
N GLY A 625 87.18 -23.61 -36.96
CA GLY A 625 88.51 -23.52 -37.58
C GLY A 625 88.57 -23.61 -39.11
N ILE A 626 87.50 -23.21 -39.83
CA ILE A 626 87.48 -23.22 -41.31
C ILE A 626 88.52 -22.21 -41.86
N PRO A 627 89.51 -22.66 -42.69
CA PRO A 627 90.58 -21.78 -43.20
C PRO A 627 90.11 -20.80 -44.29
N ALA A 628 89.11 -21.18 -45.07
CA ALA A 628 88.53 -20.36 -46.13
C ALA A 628 87.35 -19.51 -45.60
N PRO A 629 87.14 -18.28 -46.10
CA PRO A 629 86.00 -17.45 -45.70
C PRO A 629 84.67 -18.17 -46.03
N PRO A 630 83.84 -18.56 -45.05
CA PRO A 630 82.49 -19.11 -45.27
C PRO A 630 81.52 -18.19 -46.02
N ILE A 631 81.86 -16.92 -46.22
CA ILE A 631 81.01 -15.92 -46.88
C ILE A 631 81.80 -15.24 -48.00
N ALA A 632 81.30 -15.28 -49.23
CA ALA A 632 81.90 -14.62 -50.38
C ALA A 632 81.86 -13.08 -50.26
N ASP A 633 82.87 -12.40 -50.78
CA ASP A 633 82.91 -10.93 -50.84
C ASP A 633 81.76 -10.41 -51.72
N GLY A 634 80.91 -9.55 -51.14
CA GLY A 634 79.71 -9.02 -51.79
C GLY A 634 78.41 -9.80 -51.53
N ALA A 635 78.43 -10.90 -50.77
CA ALA A 635 77.21 -11.61 -50.39
C ALA A 635 76.27 -10.75 -49.53
N ASP A 636 74.96 -10.83 -49.80
CA ASP A 636 73.93 -10.17 -49.00
C ASP A 636 73.79 -10.82 -47.63
N LEU A 637 74.38 -10.17 -46.62
CA LEU A 637 74.42 -10.63 -45.24
C LEU A 637 73.03 -10.79 -44.61
N SER A 638 71.99 -10.14 -45.15
CA SER A 638 70.62 -10.22 -44.64
C SER A 638 69.92 -11.56 -44.94
N THR A 639 70.46 -12.33 -45.88
CA THR A 639 69.93 -13.62 -46.34
C THR A 639 70.61 -14.84 -45.69
N LEU A 640 71.67 -14.61 -44.92
CA LEU A 640 72.48 -15.66 -44.31
C LEU A 640 71.98 -16.05 -42.92
N THR A 641 72.27 -17.29 -42.51
CA THR A 641 71.84 -17.84 -41.22
C THR A 641 72.79 -17.44 -40.09
N LEU A 642 72.28 -17.44 -38.85
CA LEU A 642 73.04 -17.03 -37.66
C LEU A 642 74.35 -17.80 -37.52
N ASN A 643 74.33 -19.12 -37.70
CA ASN A 643 75.50 -19.97 -37.54
C ASN A 643 76.58 -19.69 -38.60
N VAL A 644 76.21 -19.33 -39.83
CA VAL A 644 77.15 -18.95 -40.90
C VAL A 644 77.79 -17.59 -40.62
N LEU A 645 76.96 -16.60 -40.27
CA LEU A 645 77.43 -15.25 -39.94
C LEU A 645 78.37 -15.26 -38.72
N GLN A 646 78.06 -16.07 -37.71
CA GLN A 646 78.84 -16.12 -36.48
C GLN A 646 80.17 -16.87 -36.66
N ALA A 647 80.21 -17.92 -37.49
CA ALA A 647 81.46 -18.60 -37.85
C ALA A 647 82.44 -17.64 -38.58
N GLU A 648 81.92 -16.79 -39.48
CA GLU A 648 82.75 -15.78 -40.15
C GLU A 648 83.22 -14.67 -39.19
N MET A 649 82.36 -14.21 -38.27
CA MET A 649 82.77 -13.26 -37.23
C MET A 649 83.91 -13.81 -36.38
N THR A 650 83.81 -15.05 -35.90
CA THR A 650 84.86 -15.69 -35.10
C THR A 650 86.17 -15.85 -35.88
N ARG A 651 86.09 -16.17 -37.18
CA ARG A 651 87.28 -16.23 -38.06
C ARG A 651 87.94 -14.86 -38.21
N LEU A 652 87.14 -13.80 -38.41
CA LEU A 652 87.65 -12.44 -38.55
C LEU A 652 88.25 -11.91 -37.25
N GLU A 653 87.63 -12.16 -36.10
CA GLU A 653 88.19 -11.80 -34.78
C GLU A 653 89.60 -12.38 -34.56
N ALA A 654 89.83 -13.63 -34.99
CA ALA A 654 91.13 -14.27 -34.91
C ALA A 654 92.22 -13.59 -35.76
N LEU A 655 91.82 -12.80 -36.78
CA LEU A 655 92.69 -12.11 -37.76
C LEU A 655 92.89 -10.60 -37.47
N VAL A 656 92.20 -10.03 -36.48
CA VAL A 656 92.24 -8.57 -36.17
C VAL A 656 93.59 -8.11 -35.60
N SER A 657 94.34 -8.97 -34.90
CA SER A 657 95.69 -8.64 -34.42
C SER A 657 96.53 -9.88 -34.13
N ALA A 658 97.86 -9.81 -34.29
CA ALA A 658 98.77 -10.87 -33.83
C ALA A 658 98.93 -10.86 -32.29
N ASP A 659 98.70 -9.70 -31.66
CA ASP A 659 98.74 -9.52 -30.21
C ASP A 659 97.51 -10.17 -29.56
N LYS A 660 97.75 -11.10 -28.62
CA LYS A 660 96.68 -11.81 -27.90
C LYS A 660 95.85 -10.87 -27.03
N LEU A 661 96.49 -9.88 -26.38
CA LEU A 661 95.82 -8.95 -25.47
C LEU A 661 94.83 -8.05 -26.23
N ILE A 662 95.21 -7.52 -27.40
CA ILE A 662 94.35 -6.67 -28.23
C ILE A 662 93.17 -7.48 -28.80
N ARG A 663 93.40 -8.74 -29.22
CA ARG A 663 92.31 -9.64 -29.66
C ARG A 663 91.32 -9.94 -28.55
N ASP A 664 91.80 -10.29 -27.36
CA ASP A 664 90.93 -10.61 -26.23
C ASP A 664 90.09 -9.38 -25.82
N GLN A 665 90.67 -8.16 -25.88
CA GLN A 665 89.95 -6.90 -25.66
C GLN A 665 88.89 -6.62 -26.74
N TYR A 666 89.21 -6.87 -28.01
CA TYR A 666 88.28 -6.69 -29.14
C TYR A 666 87.08 -7.64 -29.03
N SER A 667 87.31 -8.93 -28.81
CA SER A 667 86.23 -9.92 -28.64
C SER A 667 85.39 -9.64 -27.38
N ALA A 668 86.00 -9.24 -26.26
CA ALA A 668 85.27 -8.88 -25.05
C ALA A 668 84.36 -7.66 -25.25
N LEU A 669 84.83 -6.63 -25.95
CA LEU A 669 84.05 -5.42 -26.22
C LEU A 669 82.95 -5.68 -27.26
N SER A 670 83.20 -6.50 -28.29
CA SER A 670 82.19 -6.96 -29.25
C SER A 670 81.06 -7.76 -28.56
N LEU A 671 81.41 -8.67 -27.65
CA LEU A 671 80.43 -9.40 -26.86
C LEU A 671 79.57 -8.46 -26.00
N ARG A 672 80.19 -7.45 -25.39
CA ARG A 672 79.48 -6.46 -24.56
C ARG A 672 78.53 -5.59 -25.39
N ILE A 673 78.93 -5.18 -26.59
CA ILE A 673 78.07 -4.50 -27.56
C ILE A 673 76.85 -5.37 -27.90
N ALA A 674 77.03 -6.67 -28.14
CA ALA A 674 75.93 -7.58 -28.43
C ALA A 674 74.95 -7.74 -27.24
N GLN A 675 75.47 -7.81 -26.01
CA GLN A 675 74.65 -7.87 -24.79
C GLN A 675 73.84 -6.58 -24.59
N GLU A 676 74.48 -5.42 -24.70
CA GLU A 676 73.80 -4.13 -24.52
C GLU A 676 72.75 -3.88 -25.60
N ASN A 677 73.01 -4.29 -26.84
CA ASN A 677 72.04 -4.23 -27.93
C ASN A 677 70.79 -5.09 -27.67
N THR A 678 70.96 -6.27 -27.09
CA THR A 678 69.83 -7.14 -26.70
C THR A 678 68.99 -6.48 -25.60
N ALA A 679 69.65 -5.86 -24.63
CA ALA A 679 68.98 -5.10 -23.57
C ALA A 679 68.26 -3.84 -24.10
N LEU A 680 68.88 -3.13 -25.05
CA LEU A 680 68.28 -1.98 -25.73
C LEU A 680 67.00 -2.38 -26.46
N GLN A 681 67.02 -3.50 -27.20
CA GLN A 681 65.85 -3.99 -27.91
C GLN A 681 64.70 -4.34 -26.96
N SER A 682 64.98 -4.99 -25.82
CA SER A 682 63.96 -5.25 -24.80
C SER A 682 63.35 -3.96 -24.24
N LEU A 683 64.16 -2.93 -24.01
CA LEU A 683 63.67 -1.63 -23.56
C LEU A 683 62.84 -0.92 -24.64
N GLN A 684 63.23 -1.01 -25.91
CA GLN A 684 62.46 -0.47 -27.02
C GLN A 684 61.09 -1.13 -27.15
N THR A 685 60.99 -2.46 -27.02
CA THR A 685 59.68 -3.16 -27.02
C THR A 685 58.79 -2.70 -25.87
N ARG A 686 59.34 -2.57 -24.65
CA ARG A 686 58.61 -2.04 -23.49
C ARG A 686 58.18 -0.59 -23.69
N LEU A 687 59.03 0.23 -24.31
CA LEU A 687 58.72 1.62 -24.64
C LEU A 687 57.57 1.69 -25.65
N THR A 688 57.58 0.88 -26.71
CA THR A 688 56.50 0.84 -27.71
C THR A 688 55.17 0.40 -27.10
N ASP A 689 55.14 -0.63 -26.25
CA ASP A 689 53.90 -1.01 -25.53
C ASP A 689 53.41 0.13 -24.63
N SER A 690 54.34 0.79 -23.94
CA SER A 690 54.02 1.90 -23.03
C SER A 690 53.51 3.15 -23.78
N GLN A 691 54.01 3.40 -24.99
CA GLN A 691 53.52 4.47 -25.86
C GLN A 691 52.08 4.22 -26.33
N GLY A 692 51.67 2.96 -26.51
CA GLY A 692 50.28 2.59 -26.84
C GLY A 692 49.29 2.70 -25.68
N ALA A 693 49.78 2.86 -24.44
CA ALA A 693 48.94 2.82 -23.24
C ALA A 693 47.92 3.95 -23.15
N ALA A 694 48.27 5.15 -23.64
CA ALA A 694 47.37 6.31 -23.60
C ALA A 694 46.07 6.09 -24.40
N VAL A 695 46.16 5.40 -25.54
CA VAL A 695 44.99 5.06 -26.37
C VAL A 695 44.14 4.00 -25.68
N ARG A 696 44.76 2.88 -25.24
CA ARG A 696 44.04 1.81 -24.54
C ARG A 696 43.36 2.28 -23.26
N LYS A 697 44.01 3.18 -22.51
CA LYS A 697 43.43 3.83 -21.33
C LYS A 697 42.14 4.57 -21.68
N LYS A 698 42.13 5.34 -22.77
CA LYS A 698 40.96 6.11 -23.22
C LYS A 698 39.80 5.18 -23.63
N ASP A 699 40.11 4.08 -24.31
CA ASP A 699 39.11 3.08 -24.70
C ASP A 699 38.50 2.42 -23.45
N LEU A 700 39.33 2.01 -22.48
CA LEU A 700 38.89 1.45 -21.21
C LEU A 700 38.06 2.45 -20.37
N GLN A 701 38.42 3.73 -20.38
CA GLN A 701 37.62 4.78 -19.72
C GLN A 701 36.22 4.87 -20.32
N THR A 702 36.13 4.82 -21.66
CA THR A 702 34.84 4.82 -22.37
C THR A 702 34.02 3.57 -22.02
N GLU A 703 34.66 2.41 -21.93
CA GLU A 703 34.02 1.15 -21.55
C GLU A 703 33.50 1.18 -20.10
N ARG A 704 34.28 1.74 -19.16
CA ARG A 704 33.86 1.92 -17.76
C ARG A 704 32.68 2.88 -17.63
N ASP A 705 32.72 4.00 -18.35
CA ASP A 705 31.63 4.98 -18.33
C ASP A 705 30.33 4.37 -18.87
N ALA A 706 30.42 3.51 -19.89
CA ALA A 706 29.28 2.73 -20.39
C ALA A 706 28.78 1.70 -19.36
N ALA A 707 29.68 0.99 -18.68
CA ALA A 707 29.32 0.05 -17.61
C ALA A 707 28.63 0.76 -16.43
N TYR A 708 29.11 1.95 -16.05
CA TYR A 708 28.47 2.78 -15.03
C TYR A 708 27.05 3.21 -15.44
N GLY A 709 26.83 3.53 -16.72
CA GLY A 709 25.49 3.74 -17.27
C GLY A 709 24.59 2.52 -17.07
N ARG A 710 25.06 1.32 -17.40
CA ARG A 710 24.30 0.06 -17.24
C ARG A 710 23.99 -0.28 -15.77
N VAL A 711 24.87 0.06 -14.83
CA VAL A 711 24.57 -0.03 -13.39
C VAL A 711 23.34 0.83 -13.04
N PHE A 712 23.27 2.06 -13.53
CA PHE A 712 22.13 2.94 -13.27
C PHE A 712 20.86 2.50 -14.02
N GLU A 713 20.98 1.93 -15.22
CA GLU A 713 19.83 1.27 -15.87
C GLU A 713 19.29 0.13 -15.02
N ALA A 714 20.16 -0.71 -14.42
CA ALA A 714 19.74 -1.77 -13.51
C ALA A 714 19.01 -1.22 -12.26
N ILE A 715 19.55 -0.16 -11.64
CA ILE A 715 18.92 0.50 -10.47
C ILE A 715 17.56 1.13 -10.85
N ILE A 716 17.46 1.78 -12.02
CA ILE A 716 16.21 2.37 -12.51
C ILE A 716 15.17 1.29 -12.80
N ASN A 717 15.58 0.18 -13.43
CA ASN A 717 14.70 -0.94 -13.69
C ASN A 717 14.23 -1.62 -12.39
N GLU A 718 15.10 -1.74 -11.39
CA GLU A 718 14.73 -2.17 -10.03
C GLU A 718 13.68 -1.23 -9.42
N GLN A 719 13.88 0.10 -9.51
CA GLN A 719 12.92 1.11 -9.06
C GLN A 719 11.57 0.98 -9.77
N MET A 720 11.56 0.78 -11.09
CA MET A 720 10.33 0.61 -11.88
C MET A 720 9.59 -0.69 -11.52
N ALA A 721 10.33 -1.79 -11.35
CA ALA A 721 9.75 -3.07 -10.96
C ALA A 721 9.13 -2.98 -9.56
N LEU A 722 9.85 -2.38 -8.61
CA LEU A 722 9.32 -2.14 -7.29
C LEU A 722 8.08 -1.23 -7.36
N ALA A 723 8.09 -0.14 -8.15
CA ALA A 723 6.92 0.72 -8.33
C ALA A 723 5.69 -0.02 -8.91
N SER A 724 5.91 -0.99 -9.81
CA SER A 724 4.82 -1.80 -10.37
C SER A 724 4.11 -2.66 -9.33
N LEU A 725 4.82 -3.13 -8.29
CA LEU A 725 4.22 -3.87 -7.17
C LEU A 725 3.26 -3.01 -6.33
N TYR A 726 3.40 -1.69 -6.32
CA TYR A 726 2.48 -0.81 -5.58
C TYR A 726 1.36 -0.25 -6.46
N ALA A 727 1.40 -0.50 -7.78
CA ALA A 727 0.44 0.06 -8.72
C ALA A 727 -1.02 -0.33 -8.40
N PRO A 728 -1.36 -1.60 -8.04
CA PRO A 728 -2.74 -1.96 -7.69
C PRO A 728 -3.28 -1.14 -6.52
N LEU A 729 -2.47 -0.97 -5.47
CA LEU A 729 -2.85 -0.18 -4.30
C LEU A 729 -2.99 1.30 -4.66
N MET A 730 -2.08 1.85 -5.48
CA MET A 730 -2.16 3.24 -5.94
C MET A 730 -3.42 3.50 -6.77
N SER A 731 -3.81 2.58 -7.65
CA SER A 731 -5.05 2.71 -8.41
C SER A 731 -6.28 2.71 -7.49
N ARG A 732 -6.29 1.90 -6.43
CA ARG A 732 -7.37 1.89 -5.43
C ARG A 732 -7.43 3.21 -4.66
N LEU A 733 -6.29 3.71 -4.20
CA LEU A 733 -6.22 5.00 -3.50
C LEU A 733 -6.69 6.17 -4.38
N ALA A 734 -6.31 6.17 -5.65
CA ALA A 734 -6.73 7.18 -6.61
C ALA A 734 -8.25 7.14 -6.90
N ALA A 735 -8.86 5.95 -6.86
CA ALA A 735 -10.31 5.77 -7.01
C ALA A 735 -11.10 6.11 -5.71
N SER A 736 -10.41 6.18 -4.58
CA SER A 736 -11.02 6.46 -3.28
C SER A 736 -11.24 7.97 -3.09
N SER A 737 -12.23 8.34 -2.29
CA SER A 737 -12.52 9.72 -1.91
C SER A 737 -12.15 9.99 -0.44
N GLY A 738 -12.03 11.27 -0.08
CA GLY A 738 -11.75 11.69 1.29
C GLY A 738 -10.32 11.39 1.74
N THR A 739 -10.16 10.95 2.98
CA THR A 739 -8.88 10.74 3.68
C THR A 739 -7.92 9.81 2.95
N LEU A 740 -8.43 8.82 2.23
CA LEU A 740 -7.61 7.85 1.51
C LEU A 740 -6.73 8.51 0.43
N GLN A 741 -7.12 9.66 -0.13
CA GLN A 741 -6.31 10.41 -1.10
C GLN A 741 -5.06 11.02 -0.49
N LYS A 742 -5.01 11.18 0.84
CA LYS A 742 -3.83 11.67 1.56
C LYS A 742 -2.74 10.60 1.61
N LEU A 743 -3.10 9.32 1.51
CA LEU A 743 -2.14 8.23 1.46
C LEU A 743 -1.56 8.11 0.05
N GLY A 744 -0.24 8.01 -0.05
CA GLY A 744 0.47 7.84 -1.30
C GLY A 744 1.67 6.94 -1.13
N PHE A 745 2.11 6.35 -2.23
CA PHE A 745 3.28 5.51 -2.31
C PHE A 745 4.23 6.08 -3.34
N SER A 746 5.52 6.15 -3.03
CA SER A 746 6.54 6.52 -4.01
C SER A 746 7.75 5.61 -3.86
N VAL A 747 8.33 5.22 -4.99
CA VAL A 747 9.60 4.48 -5.01
C VAL A 747 10.69 5.41 -5.50
N ARG A 748 11.75 5.56 -4.71
CA ARG A 748 12.83 6.51 -4.97
C ARG A 748 14.20 5.89 -4.70
N ARG A 749 15.21 6.40 -5.38
CA ARG A 749 16.62 6.15 -5.07
C ARG A 749 17.00 7.03 -3.89
N ILE A 750 17.45 6.42 -2.80
CA ILE A 750 18.00 7.10 -1.63
C ILE A 750 19.51 7.03 -1.74
N VAL A 751 20.15 8.21 -1.76
CA VAL A 751 21.59 8.37 -2.00
C VAL A 751 22.25 8.93 -0.73
N ASP A 752 23.08 8.11 -0.09
CA ASP A 752 23.85 8.47 1.09
C ASP A 752 25.21 9.06 0.71
N VAL A 753 25.18 10.32 0.27
CA VAL A 753 26.40 11.07 -0.11
C VAL A 753 27.35 11.24 1.08
N GLU A 754 26.82 11.25 2.31
CA GLU A 754 27.64 11.38 3.51
C GLU A 754 28.48 10.12 3.73
N ALA A 755 27.89 8.93 3.64
CA ALA A 755 28.62 7.67 3.69
C ALA A 755 29.66 7.57 2.55
N TRP A 756 29.27 7.92 1.31
CA TRP A 756 30.18 7.91 0.16
C TRP A 756 31.37 8.86 0.33
N GLY A 757 31.12 10.11 0.72
CA GLY A 757 32.17 11.12 0.85
C GLY A 757 33.06 10.91 2.08
N THR A 758 32.51 10.39 3.19
CA THR A 758 33.29 10.10 4.41
C THR A 758 34.38 9.07 4.14
N ILE A 759 34.10 8.04 3.32
CA ILE A 759 35.11 7.04 2.93
C ILE A 759 36.33 7.73 2.28
N ALA A 760 36.10 8.64 1.33
CA ALA A 760 37.21 9.36 0.70
C ALA A 760 37.90 10.35 1.63
N GLU A 761 37.13 11.14 2.37
CA GLU A 761 37.66 12.16 3.28
C GLU A 761 38.47 11.57 4.46
N GLU A 762 38.20 10.33 4.86
CA GLU A 762 38.92 9.67 5.96
C GLU A 762 40.06 8.76 5.47
N LYS A 763 39.91 8.11 4.31
CA LYS A 763 40.84 7.06 3.87
C LYS A 763 41.63 7.41 2.61
N LEU A 764 41.10 8.27 1.72
CA LEU A 764 41.65 8.44 0.36
C LEU A 764 42.20 9.85 0.08
N LEU A 765 41.83 10.87 0.84
CA LEU A 765 42.23 12.27 0.59
C LEU A 765 42.90 12.92 1.82
N ASP A 766 44.01 13.63 1.63
CA ASP A 766 44.59 14.52 2.63
C ASP A 766 43.89 15.89 2.59
N ARG A 767 43.00 16.09 3.55
CA ARG A 767 42.16 17.28 3.70
C ARG A 767 42.89 18.53 4.22
N ARG A 768 44.17 18.41 4.56
CA ARG A 768 44.99 19.56 5.00
C ARG A 768 45.59 20.31 3.81
N LYS A 769 45.62 19.69 2.64
CA LYS A 769 46.13 20.31 1.41
C LYS A 769 45.19 21.41 0.94
N ALA A 770 45.75 22.47 0.36
CA ALA A 770 44.97 23.58 -0.20
C ALA A 770 44.27 23.13 -1.48
N GLY A 771 42.99 23.51 -1.64
CA GLY A 771 42.18 23.10 -2.78
C GLY A 771 40.68 23.00 -2.40
N PRO A 772 39.82 22.61 -3.36
CA PRO A 772 38.37 22.51 -3.16
C PRO A 772 37.97 21.45 -2.13
N PHE A 773 38.87 20.53 -1.77
CA PHE A 773 38.64 19.44 -0.81
C PHE A 773 39.32 19.68 0.56
N ASN A 774 39.70 20.93 0.85
CA ASN A 774 40.24 21.31 2.16
C ASN A 774 39.13 21.34 3.22
N GLY A 775 39.35 20.74 4.39
CA GLY A 775 38.36 20.71 5.48
C GLY A 775 37.47 19.45 5.53
N ARG A 776 36.63 19.33 6.57
CA ARG A 776 35.63 18.23 6.70
C ARG A 776 34.37 18.60 5.93
N GLY A 777 33.81 17.66 5.17
CA GLY A 777 32.55 17.80 4.46
C GLY A 777 32.62 18.55 3.14
N SER A 778 33.80 19.03 2.73
CA SER A 778 33.94 19.81 1.49
C SER A 778 33.66 18.96 0.25
N LEU A 779 34.10 17.70 0.22
CA LEU A 779 33.76 16.77 -0.86
C LEU A 779 32.27 16.42 -0.82
N ILE A 780 31.72 16.21 0.38
CA ILE A 780 30.31 15.85 0.60
C ILE A 780 29.40 16.98 0.08
N GLN A 781 29.68 18.24 0.41
CA GLN A 781 28.91 19.39 -0.05
C GLN A 781 28.94 19.52 -1.58
N LEU A 782 30.11 19.26 -2.17
CA LEU A 782 30.30 19.33 -3.61
C LEU A 782 29.57 18.19 -4.33
N ALA A 783 29.65 16.96 -3.82
CA ALA A 783 28.91 15.81 -4.35
C ALA A 783 27.38 15.96 -4.20
N ASN A 784 26.91 16.56 -3.10
CA ASN A 784 25.50 16.92 -2.92
C ASN A 784 24.99 17.88 -4.02
N THR A 785 25.87 18.72 -4.57
CA THR A 785 25.50 19.70 -5.60
C THR A 785 25.68 19.12 -7.02
N ALA A 786 26.79 18.40 -7.26
CA ALA A 786 27.18 17.99 -8.61
C ALA A 786 26.70 16.60 -9.02
N LEU A 787 26.53 15.66 -8.07
CA LEU A 787 26.26 14.25 -8.36
C LEU A 787 24.90 13.80 -7.84
N LYS A 788 24.52 14.21 -6.61
CA LYS A 788 23.29 13.77 -5.95
C LYS A 788 22.02 13.97 -6.78
N PRO A 789 21.78 15.12 -7.45
CA PRO A 789 20.55 15.30 -8.24
C PRO A 789 20.42 14.24 -9.35
N ALA A 790 21.53 13.92 -10.02
CA ALA A 790 21.57 12.90 -11.07
C ALA A 790 21.42 11.48 -10.48
N TRP A 791 22.08 11.18 -9.35
CA TRP A 791 21.96 9.89 -8.68
C TRP A 791 20.54 9.60 -8.18
N GLU A 792 19.84 10.60 -7.62
CA GLU A 792 18.49 10.45 -7.08
C GLU A 792 17.41 10.42 -8.17
N ASN A 793 17.52 11.29 -9.19
CA ASN A 793 16.42 11.58 -10.12
C ASN A 793 16.78 11.46 -11.61
N GLY A 794 18.07 11.40 -11.96
CA GLY A 794 18.53 11.38 -13.36
C GLY A 794 18.36 10.02 -14.04
N THR A 795 18.36 10.05 -15.37
CA THR A 795 18.51 8.86 -16.23
C THR A 795 19.95 8.33 -16.19
N ALA A 796 20.20 7.15 -16.75
CA ALA A 796 21.56 6.63 -16.89
C ALA A 796 22.49 7.61 -17.64
N ALA A 797 21.97 8.29 -18.69
CA ALA A 797 22.70 9.29 -19.44
C ALA A 797 23.01 10.56 -18.63
N ASP A 798 22.06 11.01 -17.79
CA ASP A 798 22.27 12.15 -16.90
C ASP A 798 23.36 11.86 -15.88
N VAL A 799 23.37 10.64 -15.32
CA VAL A 799 24.39 10.20 -14.36
C VAL A 799 25.76 10.10 -15.01
N GLN A 800 25.86 9.53 -16.21
CA GLN A 800 27.10 9.51 -16.98
C GLN A 800 27.62 10.93 -17.24
N THR A 801 26.73 11.85 -17.63
CA THR A 801 27.08 13.25 -17.90
C THR A 801 27.55 13.97 -16.65
N ALA A 802 26.84 13.80 -15.52
CA ALA A 802 27.20 14.37 -14.24
C ALA A 802 28.57 13.84 -13.76
N MET A 803 28.79 12.53 -13.88
CA MET A 803 30.05 11.89 -13.51
C MET A 803 31.22 12.34 -14.39
N ALA A 804 31.02 12.40 -15.71
CA ALA A 804 32.03 12.90 -16.65
C ALA A 804 32.38 14.38 -16.38
N THR A 805 31.38 15.20 -16.04
CA THR A 805 31.58 16.61 -15.67
C THR A 805 32.34 16.73 -14.35
N PHE A 806 31.97 15.93 -13.34
CA PHE A 806 32.66 15.90 -12.05
C PHE A 806 34.12 15.48 -12.20
N ILE A 807 34.39 14.42 -12.95
CA ILE A 807 35.76 13.93 -13.19
C ILE A 807 36.56 14.96 -13.99
N SER A 808 36.04 15.49 -15.10
CA SER A 808 36.77 16.47 -15.92
C SER A 808 37.09 17.76 -15.17
N THR A 809 36.22 18.17 -14.24
CA THR A 809 36.42 19.37 -13.42
C THR A 809 37.42 19.12 -12.28
N TYR A 810 37.29 18.00 -11.57
CA TYR A 810 37.94 17.83 -10.26
C TYR A 810 39.01 16.74 -10.18
N LEU A 811 39.20 15.89 -11.20
CA LEU A 811 40.14 14.76 -11.12
C LEU A 811 41.57 15.21 -10.78
N ARG A 812 42.01 16.35 -11.30
CA ARG A 812 43.34 16.90 -11.01
C ARG A 812 43.51 17.25 -9.54
N ASP A 813 42.50 17.89 -8.96
CA ASP A 813 42.50 18.29 -7.55
C ASP A 813 42.39 17.06 -6.64
N LEU A 814 41.52 16.10 -6.99
CA LEU A 814 41.38 14.82 -6.27
C LEU A 814 42.72 14.07 -6.20
N ILE A 815 43.45 14.00 -7.32
CA ILE A 815 44.80 13.41 -7.35
C ILE A 815 45.81 14.25 -6.55
N GLY A 816 45.73 15.58 -6.60
CA GLY A 816 46.59 16.46 -5.80
C GLY A 816 46.41 16.26 -4.29
N HIS A 817 45.19 15.92 -3.87
CA HIS A 817 44.83 15.59 -2.51
C HIS A 817 45.23 14.17 -2.07
N ALA A 818 45.84 13.33 -2.92
CA ALA A 818 46.30 12.00 -2.50
C ALA A 818 47.24 12.09 -1.28
N PRO A 819 47.06 11.26 -0.23
CA PRO A 819 47.93 11.27 0.96
C PRO A 819 49.34 10.73 0.64
N ILE A 820 49.47 10.03 -0.48
CA ILE A 820 50.69 9.38 -0.95
C ILE A 820 51.33 10.23 -2.05
N ALA A 821 52.64 10.44 -1.98
CA ALA A 821 53.36 11.19 -3.00
C ALA A 821 53.49 10.38 -4.30
N GLN A 822 53.36 11.03 -5.46
CA GLN A 822 53.55 10.39 -6.77
C GLN A 822 54.95 9.77 -6.96
N THR A 823 55.93 10.21 -6.17
CA THR A 823 57.28 9.63 -6.15
C THR A 823 57.33 8.24 -5.51
N GLN A 824 56.35 7.88 -4.68
CA GLN A 824 56.21 6.56 -4.04
C GLN A 824 55.39 5.62 -4.92
N GLN A 825 55.96 5.23 -6.07
CA GLN A 825 55.26 4.61 -7.20
C GLN A 825 54.34 3.42 -6.82
N ALA A 826 54.78 2.51 -5.93
CA ALA A 826 54.00 1.32 -5.56
C ALA A 826 52.78 1.64 -4.68
N GLU A 827 52.96 2.49 -3.66
CA GLU A 827 51.89 2.89 -2.74
C GLU A 827 50.87 3.80 -3.44
N PHE A 828 51.36 4.74 -4.26
CA PHE A 828 50.50 5.60 -5.06
C PHE A 828 49.67 4.81 -6.08
N ARG A 829 50.22 3.70 -6.60
CA ARG A 829 49.49 2.77 -7.47
C ARG A 829 48.37 2.03 -6.73
N ALA A 830 48.65 1.49 -5.54
CA ALA A 830 47.63 0.84 -4.73
C ALA A 830 46.49 1.81 -4.41
N TRP A 831 46.86 3.04 -4.01
CA TRP A 831 45.89 4.10 -3.77
C TRP A 831 45.06 4.47 -5.01
N LEU A 832 45.67 4.58 -6.20
CA LEU A 832 44.94 4.88 -7.44
C LEU A 832 43.86 3.84 -7.76
N LYS A 833 44.10 2.56 -7.45
CA LYS A 833 43.12 1.48 -7.63
C LYS A 833 41.95 1.64 -6.66
N GLU A 834 42.23 1.78 -5.36
CA GLU A 834 41.21 1.99 -4.34
C GLU A 834 40.39 3.27 -4.60
N PHE A 835 41.05 4.34 -5.03
CA PHE A 835 40.40 5.59 -5.43
C PHE A 835 39.46 5.39 -6.63
N ALA A 836 39.86 4.63 -7.64
CA ALA A 836 39.02 4.34 -8.79
C ALA A 836 37.80 3.47 -8.42
N HIS A 837 37.98 2.46 -7.56
CA HIS A 837 36.87 1.64 -7.07
C HIS A 837 35.88 2.47 -6.25
N TRP A 838 36.36 3.31 -5.34
CA TRP A 838 35.50 4.20 -4.54
C TRP A 838 34.70 5.18 -5.42
N LEU A 839 35.36 5.82 -6.39
CA LEU A 839 34.72 6.86 -7.21
C LEU A 839 33.50 6.33 -7.96
N PHE A 840 33.55 5.10 -8.44
CA PHE A 840 32.44 4.46 -9.18
C PHE A 840 31.62 3.47 -8.34
N ALA A 841 31.86 3.39 -7.03
CA ALA A 841 31.09 2.53 -6.13
C ALA A 841 29.63 3.00 -6.05
N THR A 842 28.70 2.06 -5.96
CA THR A 842 27.25 2.38 -5.87
C THR A 842 26.61 1.97 -4.56
N ASP A 843 27.35 1.46 -3.58
CA ASP A 843 26.81 0.93 -2.32
C ASP A 843 26.03 1.97 -1.49
N HIS A 844 26.34 3.25 -1.70
CA HIS A 844 25.66 4.38 -1.10
C HIS A 844 24.28 4.67 -1.72
N ILE A 845 23.86 3.90 -2.73
CA ILE A 845 22.58 4.05 -3.44
C ILE A 845 21.71 2.84 -3.15
N SER A 846 20.54 3.09 -2.56
CA SER A 846 19.51 2.08 -2.32
C SER A 846 18.19 2.48 -2.95
N VAL A 847 17.46 1.54 -3.52
CA VAL A 847 16.08 1.76 -3.96
C VAL A 847 15.18 1.46 -2.77
N ARG A 848 14.39 2.45 -2.33
CA ARG A 848 13.42 2.28 -1.25
C ARG A 848 12.06 2.75 -1.70
N TYR A 849 11.02 2.11 -1.19
CA TYR A 849 9.69 2.68 -1.22
C TYR A 849 9.49 3.55 0.02
N GLU A 850 8.75 4.63 -0.16
CA GLU A 850 8.34 5.55 0.88
C GLU A 850 6.83 5.67 0.83
N ILE A 851 6.21 5.48 1.99
CA ILE A 851 4.78 5.66 2.18
C ILE A 851 4.61 7.06 2.74
N VAL A 852 3.82 7.86 2.05
CA VAL A 852 3.56 9.25 2.41
C VAL A 852 2.10 9.41 2.80
N TYR A 853 1.85 10.14 3.87
CA TYR A 853 0.52 10.60 4.25
C TYR A 853 0.54 12.12 4.26
N ASP A 854 -0.33 12.74 3.47
CA ASP A 854 -0.44 14.19 3.29
C ASP A 854 0.92 14.83 2.90
N GLY A 855 1.65 14.14 2.01
CA GLY A 855 2.98 14.56 1.55
C GLY A 855 4.13 14.33 2.54
N ILE A 856 3.86 13.81 3.74
CA ILE A 856 4.86 13.52 4.77
C ILE A 856 5.11 12.02 4.84
N ASP A 857 6.38 11.62 4.82
CA ASP A 857 6.81 10.25 5.06
C ASP A 857 6.26 9.71 6.40
N ILE A 858 5.67 8.52 6.37
CA ILE A 858 5.09 7.81 7.52
C ILE A 858 6.06 7.72 8.71
N ARG A 859 7.37 7.66 8.45
CA ARG A 859 8.46 7.70 9.46
C ARG A 859 8.43 8.96 10.30
N LYS A 860 8.07 10.08 9.69
CA LYS A 860 8.11 11.42 10.27
C LYS A 860 6.76 11.84 10.86
N LEU A 861 5.73 11.01 10.74
CA LEU A 861 4.41 11.28 11.29
C LEU A 861 4.37 11.18 12.81
N SER A 862 3.44 11.93 13.41
CA SER A 862 3.13 11.82 14.84
C SER A 862 2.47 10.46 15.17
N PRO A 863 2.56 9.97 16.42
CA PRO A 863 1.87 8.74 16.83
C PRO A 863 0.37 8.71 16.50
N GLY A 864 -0.33 9.84 16.67
CA GLY A 864 -1.74 9.96 16.30
C GLY A 864 -1.96 9.79 14.79
N THR A 865 -1.22 10.51 13.96
CA THR A 865 -1.35 10.38 12.50
C THR A 865 -1.00 8.97 12.00
N ARG A 866 -0.05 8.28 12.65
CA ARG A 866 0.25 6.87 12.36
C ARG A 866 -0.93 5.96 12.69
N GLY A 867 -1.63 6.20 13.80
CA GLY A 867 -2.85 5.48 14.17
C GLY A 867 -3.95 5.63 13.11
N ILE A 868 -4.11 6.83 12.54
CA ILE A 868 -5.03 7.06 11.41
C ILE A 868 -4.62 6.22 10.20
N VAL A 869 -3.33 6.20 9.83
CA VAL A 869 -2.84 5.38 8.71
C VAL A 869 -3.10 3.89 8.93
N LEU A 870 -2.83 3.38 10.14
CA LEU A 870 -3.12 1.99 10.49
C LEU A 870 -4.62 1.67 10.30
N LEU A 871 -5.51 2.51 10.82
CA LEU A 871 -6.96 2.30 10.71
C LEU A 871 -7.43 2.42 9.26
N LEU A 872 -6.86 3.31 8.44
CA LEU A 872 -7.13 3.40 7.01
C LEU A 872 -6.83 2.07 6.29
N LEU A 873 -5.70 1.43 6.61
CA LEU A 873 -5.33 0.14 6.03
C LEU A 873 -6.36 -0.93 6.36
N TYR A 874 -6.73 -1.06 7.64
CA TYR A 874 -7.67 -2.08 8.08
C TYR A 874 -9.12 -1.80 7.65
N LEU A 875 -9.59 -0.56 7.67
CA LEU A 875 -10.99 -0.21 7.41
C LEU A 875 -11.31 -0.09 5.91
N ALA A 876 -10.35 0.27 5.08
CA ALA A 876 -10.60 0.60 3.67
C ALA A 876 -9.76 -0.19 2.66
N LEU A 877 -8.57 -0.67 3.03
CA LEU A 877 -7.65 -1.30 2.06
C LEU A 877 -7.64 -2.82 2.17
N ASP A 878 -8.03 -3.36 3.32
CA ASP A 878 -8.15 -4.81 3.62
C ASP A 878 -9.43 -5.41 3.00
N ASP A 879 -9.63 -5.19 1.70
CA ASP A 879 -10.87 -5.54 1.02
C ASP A 879 -11.09 -7.05 0.87
N ALA A 880 -10.02 -7.85 0.92
CA ALA A 880 -10.09 -9.30 0.82
C ALA A 880 -10.44 -9.96 2.17
N ASP A 881 -10.25 -9.27 3.30
CA ASP A 881 -10.47 -9.81 4.63
C ASP A 881 -11.87 -9.43 5.18
N ASP A 882 -12.79 -10.40 5.09
CA ASP A 882 -14.16 -10.27 5.56
C ASP A 882 -14.37 -10.73 7.01
N ARG A 883 -13.29 -11.12 7.72
CA ARG A 883 -13.36 -11.51 9.13
C ARG A 883 -13.78 -10.33 10.02
N PRO A 884 -14.38 -10.60 11.20
CA PRO A 884 -14.66 -9.56 12.20
C PRO A 884 -13.41 -8.76 12.55
N LEU A 885 -13.54 -7.44 12.57
CA LEU A 885 -12.51 -6.54 13.09
C LEU A 885 -12.87 -6.13 14.51
N ILE A 886 -12.01 -6.47 15.46
CA ILE A 886 -12.10 -6.09 16.87
C ILE A 886 -11.06 -5.00 17.13
N ILE A 887 -11.48 -3.83 17.63
CA ILE A 887 -10.61 -2.67 17.87
C ILE A 887 -10.78 -2.20 19.30
N ASP A 888 -9.68 -2.04 20.05
CA ASP A 888 -9.72 -1.51 21.41
C ASP A 888 -9.06 -0.13 21.49
N GLN A 889 -9.89 0.89 21.72
CA GLN A 889 -9.51 2.30 21.92
C GLN A 889 -8.54 2.84 20.85
N PRO A 890 -8.90 2.73 19.55
CA PRO A 890 -8.06 3.24 18.46
C PRO A 890 -7.81 4.75 18.53
N GLU A 891 -8.64 5.50 19.27
CA GLU A 891 -8.63 6.95 19.35
C GLU A 891 -7.71 7.57 20.41
N GLU A 892 -7.06 6.79 21.28
CA GLU A 892 -6.45 7.33 22.52
C GLU A 892 -5.34 8.38 22.27
N ASN A 893 -4.83 8.46 21.04
CA ASN A 893 -3.86 9.46 20.59
C ASN A 893 -4.38 10.39 19.46
N LEU A 894 -5.70 10.43 19.24
CA LEU A 894 -6.36 11.21 18.18
C LEU A 894 -7.22 12.31 18.76
N ASP A 895 -7.16 13.51 18.18
CA ASP A 895 -8.11 14.56 18.54
C ASP A 895 -9.51 14.28 17.96
N PRO A 896 -10.60 14.72 18.63
CA PRO A 896 -11.96 14.42 18.18
C PRO A 896 -12.29 14.89 16.77
N LYS A 897 -11.66 15.98 16.31
CA LYS A 897 -11.91 16.52 14.96
C LYS A 897 -11.30 15.60 13.91
N SER A 898 -10.05 15.16 14.08
CA SER A 898 -9.44 14.17 13.19
C SER A 898 -10.20 12.85 13.18
N VAL A 899 -10.71 12.38 14.33
CA VAL A 899 -11.57 11.18 14.37
C VAL A 899 -12.83 11.37 13.51
N PHE A 900 -13.49 12.52 13.61
CA PHE A 900 -14.69 12.81 12.85
C PHE A 900 -14.39 12.93 11.34
N ASP A 901 -13.42 13.77 10.97
CA ASP A 901 -13.10 14.08 9.58
C ASP A 901 -12.49 12.88 8.83
N GLU A 902 -11.72 12.03 9.52
CA GLU A 902 -10.90 11.00 8.87
C GLU A 902 -11.42 9.56 9.01
N LEU A 903 -12.19 9.23 10.07
CA LEU A 903 -12.53 7.83 10.38
C LEU A 903 -14.02 7.49 10.29
N VAL A 904 -14.92 8.44 10.57
CA VAL A 904 -16.37 8.15 10.69
C VAL A 904 -16.94 7.53 9.41
N SER A 905 -16.63 8.11 8.25
CA SER A 905 -17.08 7.60 6.94
C SER A 905 -16.54 6.19 6.66
N LEU A 906 -15.32 5.89 7.08
CA LEU A 906 -14.69 4.59 6.91
C LEU A 906 -15.35 3.53 7.78
N PHE A 907 -15.71 3.84 9.02
CA PHE A 907 -16.47 2.93 9.88
C PHE A 907 -17.88 2.64 9.33
N ILE A 908 -18.55 3.65 8.77
CA ILE A 908 -19.84 3.49 8.10
C ILE A 908 -19.72 2.57 6.88
N ALA A 909 -18.66 2.74 6.08
CA ALA A 909 -18.38 1.85 4.96
C ALA A 909 -18.04 0.42 5.44
N ALA A 910 -17.15 0.29 6.43
CA ALA A 910 -16.71 -1.00 6.95
C ALA A 910 -17.86 -1.82 7.57
N LYS A 911 -18.77 -1.20 8.35
CA LYS A 911 -19.90 -1.90 8.98
C LYS A 911 -20.92 -2.45 7.99
N SER A 912 -20.92 -1.94 6.74
CA SER A 912 -21.75 -2.48 5.66
C SER A 912 -21.18 -3.77 5.04
N LYS A 913 -19.86 -3.99 5.19
CA LYS A 913 -19.11 -5.07 4.56
C LYS A 913 -18.78 -6.21 5.53
N ARG A 914 -18.35 -5.88 6.75
CA ARG A 914 -17.94 -6.84 7.78
C ARG A 914 -18.40 -6.41 9.17
N GLN A 915 -18.38 -7.35 10.11
CA GLN A 915 -18.66 -7.04 11.51
C GLN A 915 -17.49 -6.26 12.12
N VAL A 916 -17.81 -5.16 12.80
CA VAL A 916 -16.82 -4.34 13.52
C VAL A 916 -17.22 -4.28 14.98
N ILE A 917 -16.33 -4.70 15.89
CA ILE A 917 -16.54 -4.66 17.33
C ILE A 917 -15.49 -3.72 17.92
N MET A 918 -15.93 -2.60 18.45
CA MET A 918 -15.06 -1.52 18.87
C MET A 918 -15.28 -1.20 20.35
N VAL A 919 -14.21 -1.16 21.13
CA VAL A 919 -14.20 -0.50 22.44
C VAL A 919 -13.79 0.94 22.24
N THR A 920 -14.61 1.88 22.71
CA THR A 920 -14.34 3.31 22.54
C THR A 920 -14.93 4.12 23.69
N HIS A 921 -14.36 5.30 23.90
CA HIS A 921 -14.90 6.34 24.77
C HIS A 921 -15.19 7.63 23.98
N ASN A 922 -15.12 7.59 22.65
CA ASN A 922 -15.31 8.72 21.77
C ASN A 922 -16.73 8.73 21.17
N ALA A 923 -17.47 9.80 21.42
CA ALA A 923 -18.84 9.97 20.92
C ALA A 923 -18.94 9.93 19.39
N ASN A 924 -17.93 10.43 18.66
CA ASN A 924 -17.95 10.44 17.19
C ASN A 924 -17.93 9.02 16.61
N LEU A 925 -17.24 8.07 17.27
CA LEU A 925 -17.15 6.67 16.86
C LEU A 925 -18.37 5.83 17.27
N VAL A 926 -19.34 6.42 17.97
CA VAL A 926 -20.56 5.72 18.42
C VAL A 926 -21.80 6.35 17.81
N ILE A 927 -21.93 7.66 17.98
CA ILE A 927 -23.10 8.44 17.58
C ILE A 927 -23.02 8.78 16.09
N ASN A 928 -21.90 9.38 15.64
CA ASN A 928 -21.78 9.86 14.26
C ASN A 928 -21.51 8.74 13.24
N THR A 929 -21.02 7.58 13.68
CA THR A 929 -20.96 6.36 12.87
C THR A 929 -22.27 5.59 12.84
N ASP A 930 -23.28 6.03 13.58
CA ASP A 930 -24.56 5.34 13.80
C ASP A 930 -24.37 3.87 14.20
N ALA A 931 -23.76 3.63 15.38
CA ALA A 931 -23.47 2.27 15.85
C ALA A 931 -24.75 1.41 15.89
N ASP A 932 -24.69 0.23 15.28
CA ASP A 932 -25.83 -0.68 15.17
C ASP A 932 -26.19 -1.30 16.52
N GLN A 933 -25.20 -1.53 17.37
CA GLN A 933 -25.42 -1.97 18.73
C GLN A 933 -24.45 -1.27 19.67
N ILE A 934 -24.97 -0.78 20.78
CA ILE A 934 -24.18 -0.19 21.85
C ILE A 934 -24.29 -1.10 23.05
N ILE A 935 -23.15 -1.60 23.51
CA ILE A 935 -23.00 -2.41 24.72
C ILE A 935 -22.42 -1.51 25.81
N VAL A 936 -23.21 -1.25 26.85
CA VAL A 936 -22.81 -0.50 28.03
C VAL A 936 -22.30 -1.48 29.08
N ALA A 937 -21.00 -1.38 29.39
CA ALA A 937 -20.33 -2.18 30.40
C ALA A 937 -20.38 -1.47 31.77
N GLU A 938 -20.86 -2.17 32.79
CA GLU A 938 -20.95 -1.73 34.18
C GLU A 938 -20.24 -2.74 35.09
N VAL A 939 -19.56 -2.24 36.12
CA VAL A 939 -18.88 -3.09 37.11
C VAL A 939 -19.51 -2.89 38.49
N GLY A 940 -19.78 -4.01 39.17
CA GLY A 940 -20.28 -4.05 40.52
C GLY A 940 -19.20 -3.76 41.57
N PRO A 941 -19.55 -3.80 42.87
CA PRO A 941 -18.59 -3.61 43.94
C PRO A 941 -17.50 -4.69 43.90
N HIS A 942 -16.26 -4.30 44.21
CA HIS A 942 -15.14 -5.23 44.28
C HIS A 942 -15.31 -6.20 45.45
N GLN A 943 -15.14 -7.49 45.16
CA GLN A 943 -15.13 -8.56 46.16
C GLN A 943 -13.68 -8.88 46.55
N ILE A 944 -13.44 -9.24 47.81
CA ILE A 944 -12.11 -9.60 48.28
C ILE A 944 -11.70 -10.93 47.64
N GLY A 945 -10.62 -10.94 46.85
CA GLY A 945 -10.03 -12.16 46.29
C GLY A 945 -10.66 -12.67 44.98
N GLY A 946 -11.57 -11.92 44.35
CA GLY A 946 -12.21 -12.29 43.09
C GLY A 946 -12.39 -11.10 42.14
N LEU A 947 -12.80 -11.38 40.90
CA LEU A 947 -13.19 -10.33 39.96
C LEU A 947 -14.54 -9.71 40.38
N PRO A 948 -14.73 -8.39 40.25
CA PRO A 948 -16.02 -7.77 40.49
C PRO A 948 -17.06 -8.27 39.46
N PRO A 949 -18.36 -8.36 39.83
CA PRO A 949 -19.41 -8.70 38.87
C PRO A 949 -19.46 -7.70 37.72
N ILE A 950 -19.31 -8.17 36.48
CA ILE A 950 -19.39 -7.37 35.26
C ILE A 950 -20.76 -7.60 34.60
N THR A 951 -21.49 -6.51 34.37
CA THR A 951 -22.82 -6.51 33.76
C THR A 951 -22.78 -5.78 32.42
N TYR A 952 -23.51 -6.30 31.43
CA TYR A 952 -23.62 -5.67 30.12
C TYR A 952 -25.09 -5.39 29.80
N ARG A 953 -25.38 -4.19 29.32
CA ARG A 953 -26.68 -3.81 28.74
C ARG A 953 -26.46 -3.47 27.28
N ALA A 954 -27.39 -3.83 26.39
CA ALA A 954 -27.23 -3.49 24.98
C ALA A 954 -28.54 -3.20 24.25
N GLY A 955 -28.45 -2.32 23.26
CA GLY A 955 -29.51 -1.92 22.33
C GLY A 955 -29.00 -0.91 21.29
N GLY A 956 -29.90 -0.35 20.49
CA GLY A 956 -29.59 0.67 19.49
C GLY A 956 -29.85 2.09 20.01
N LEU A 957 -29.48 3.10 19.22
CA LEU A 957 -29.69 4.52 19.57
C LEU A 957 -31.18 4.93 19.66
N GLU A 958 -32.07 4.19 19.00
CA GLU A 958 -33.52 4.35 19.12
C GLU A 958 -34.04 4.00 20.53
N ASN A 959 -33.34 3.15 21.28
CA ASN A 959 -33.76 2.78 22.62
C ASN A 959 -33.44 3.90 23.61
N ALA A 960 -34.48 4.46 24.23
CA ALA A 960 -34.35 5.62 25.12
C ALA A 960 -33.38 5.40 26.31
N ASN A 961 -33.35 4.19 26.88
CA ASN A 961 -32.45 3.86 28.00
C ASN A 961 -30.98 3.79 27.55
N ILE A 962 -30.73 3.22 26.37
CA ILE A 962 -29.38 3.16 25.79
C ILE A 962 -28.92 4.56 25.39
N ARG A 963 -29.76 5.34 24.71
CA ARG A 963 -29.45 6.72 24.33
C ARG A 963 -29.11 7.60 25.54
N LYS A 964 -29.87 7.45 26.63
CA LYS A 964 -29.56 8.13 27.90
C LYS A 964 -28.19 7.71 28.44
N ALA A 965 -27.92 6.40 28.53
CA ALA A 965 -26.63 5.90 29.01
C ALA A 965 -25.45 6.38 28.15
N VAL A 966 -25.62 6.42 26.82
CA VAL A 966 -24.62 6.97 25.88
C VAL A 966 -24.33 8.43 26.18
N CYS A 967 -25.38 9.26 26.36
CA CYS A 967 -25.23 10.67 26.70
C CYS A 967 -24.55 10.86 28.06
N ASP A 968 -24.93 10.08 29.07
CA ASP A 968 -24.36 10.14 30.42
C ASP A 968 -22.87 9.75 30.42
N ILE A 969 -22.47 8.73 29.66
CA ILE A 969 -21.11 8.18 29.65
C ILE A 969 -20.16 8.96 28.73
N LEU A 970 -20.58 9.26 27.50
CA LEU A 970 -19.69 9.86 26.48
C LEU A 970 -19.75 11.38 26.47
N GLU A 971 -20.91 11.97 26.82
CA GLU A 971 -21.12 13.41 26.77
C GLU A 971 -21.16 14.06 28.16
N GLY A 972 -21.13 13.27 29.24
CA GLY A 972 -21.23 13.76 30.62
C GLY A 972 -22.65 14.13 31.05
N GLY A 973 -23.66 13.66 30.31
CA GLY A 973 -25.08 13.86 30.57
C GLY A 973 -25.72 15.01 29.79
N GLU A 974 -27.04 14.98 29.69
CA GLU A 974 -27.83 15.92 28.89
C GLU A 974 -27.64 17.39 29.33
N GLU A 975 -27.55 17.65 30.64
CA GLU A 975 -27.32 19.00 31.17
C GLU A 975 -25.97 19.55 30.72
N ALA A 976 -24.90 18.76 30.84
CA ALA A 976 -23.55 19.14 30.41
C ALA A 976 -23.51 19.40 28.90
N PHE A 977 -24.17 18.56 28.10
CA PHE A 977 -24.26 18.74 26.65
C PHE A 977 -24.98 20.04 26.27
N ARG A 978 -26.16 20.31 26.87
CA ARG A 978 -26.93 21.53 26.63
C ARG A 978 -26.18 22.79 27.07
N GLU A 979 -25.50 22.76 28.21
CA GLU A 979 -24.68 23.88 28.68
C GLU A 979 -23.47 24.14 27.77
N ARG A 980 -22.81 23.09 27.26
CA ARG A 980 -21.77 23.25 26.23
C ARG A 980 -22.32 23.91 24.98
N ALA A 981 -23.45 23.42 24.44
CA ALA A 981 -24.09 24.01 23.27
C ALA A 981 -24.44 25.50 23.52
N ARG A 982 -25.00 25.81 24.68
CA ARG A 982 -25.34 27.20 25.09
C ARG A 982 -24.13 28.10 25.15
N ARG A 983 -23.02 27.65 25.77
CA ARG A 983 -21.76 28.42 25.88
C ARG A 983 -21.09 28.62 24.52
N LEU A 984 -21.14 27.61 23.66
CA LEU A 984 -20.67 27.67 22.28
C LEU A 984 -21.63 28.42 21.34
N ARG A 985 -22.80 28.82 21.85
CA ARG A 985 -23.89 29.47 21.09
C ARG A 985 -24.38 28.64 19.90
N VAL A 986 -24.29 27.32 20.01
CA VAL A 986 -24.88 26.36 19.07
C VAL A 986 -26.36 26.22 19.40
N ARG A 987 -27.24 26.48 18.43
CA ARG A 987 -28.67 26.24 18.58
C ARG A 987 -28.95 24.77 18.31
N LEU A 988 -29.57 24.10 19.27
CA LEU A 988 -30.13 22.76 19.10
C LEU A 988 -31.59 22.95 18.67
N GLU A 989 -31.82 23.02 17.37
CA GLU A 989 -33.17 22.85 16.82
C GLU A 989 -33.42 21.35 16.65
N ARG A 990 -34.63 20.90 16.98
CA ARG A 990 -34.99 19.49 17.05
C ARG A 990 -35.27 18.92 15.68
#